data_AF-A0A1B2E822-F1
#
_entry.id   AF-A0A1B2E822-F1
#
_cell.length_a   1.000
_cell.length_b   1.000
_cell.length_c   1.000
_cell.angle_alpha   90.00
_cell.angle_beta   90.00
_cell.angle_gamma   90.00
#
_symmetry.space_group_name_H-M   'P 1'
#
loop_
_entity.id
_entity.type
_entity.pdbx_description
1 polymer ?
#
loop_
_entity_poly.entity_id
_entity_poly.type
_entity_poly.pdbx_seq_one_letter_code
_entity_poly.pdbx_strand_id
1 'polypeptide(L)'
;MTTAALLSACAYPVHGASISLNDINQSYAKDAILELVEQGVIAGKGNGKFDPTGKIERQDFAIILAKALKLDVYSSPDKPTFKDVPEDHYAYAFVEAAVKAGLIKGVGNESLGLGQNLTRQDMAVFLIRALSVADIGKVEIGDMDSNLKFSDAASIADYAKYYVAAAVELGIMKGINDEIFNPTGQADRQSVVLAASRLLKVKEQIETPSEPPVQTPGPDEQTPPPPEKPTQNPTPPTGGSGGGSTAPSNPNPGGNPSTPDTTAPTVWLLSADALVVGENVAVTSSETGIVYFVPYSLNASTKAQLESFVTDKLANKTIVAAAQTETQIATSNLSPGDYKVYAVDAAGNVSAPSGKITLSAPQMKQPTLHFFDGRSLAIAYDETLNPLYVPSVNEISIYTKDGELRLPQEIKRIEITGQYILVTLAEPQPMARPVEVVYAPLSASTVVRSANGKPSPAFGPTAVQYLPDNVRSLLEELIASAETLRDNSTPGNTSDTYPPFAFEQLDQAILNAYSVADSPNSTIERLASAYNQLYQQIEAFKKSRLKPLKISPAEENASFVLNSNRLSVNGMSARITDSSLEEDRYDIRNIGNLIEVTRDDAFTELEIHYDPVAYGFQIQSEGETIGHIEIETSDPSLIQLTGGDQGIQVAPVPNVDQDRPVSLIFKVFEKDAEAGKIELPIRFDSEPPTVTGVTYDSAQGIFLFQSAEPVYSYPQTIPLRVQVDYSANGDFGQNSIDIFPLVDGEDFESGITQDKRAVMIQITPKGLSKLAGELPGGKFRIMINGMSDFAMNWQPEIHFIDAPKTQ
;
A
#
# COMPACT_ATOMS: atom_id res chain seq x y z
N MET A 1 -12.68 51.39 21.80
CA MET A 1 -11.25 51.14 21.62
C MET A 1 -11.11 49.74 21.04
N THR A 2 -10.48 49.61 19.89
CA THR A 2 -10.24 48.33 19.20
C THR A 2 -8.78 47.95 19.37
N THR A 3 -8.51 46.81 19.98
CA THR A 3 -7.17 46.21 20.08
C THR A 3 -7.22 44.82 19.46
N ALA A 4 -6.77 44.73 18.21
CA ALA A 4 -6.48 43.46 17.57
C ALA A 4 -5.15 42.92 18.11
N ALA A 5 -5.15 41.68 18.58
CA ALA A 5 -3.91 40.96 18.92
C ALA A 5 -3.49 40.11 17.72
N LEU A 6 -2.25 40.28 17.25
CA LEU A 6 -1.71 39.46 16.17
C LEU A 6 -1.49 38.02 16.63
N LEU A 7 -2.11 37.07 15.92
CA LEU A 7 -1.69 35.68 15.91
C LEU A 7 -0.41 35.55 15.07
N SER A 8 0.76 35.53 15.72
CA SER A 8 1.99 35.07 15.07
C SER A 8 1.95 33.54 14.95
N ALA A 9 1.56 33.05 13.78
CA ALA A 9 1.71 31.64 13.42
C ALA A 9 3.19 31.30 13.25
N CYS A 10 3.78 30.62 14.24
CA CYS A 10 5.06 29.94 14.05
C CYS A 10 4.81 28.68 13.21
N ALA A 11 5.07 28.78 11.91
CA ALA A 11 5.08 27.62 11.02
C ALA A 11 6.25 26.71 11.40
N TYR A 12 5.97 25.59 12.08
CA TYR A 12 6.93 24.51 12.24
C TYR A 12 6.81 23.57 11.03
N PRO A 13 7.93 23.16 10.41
CA PRO A 13 7.88 22.26 9.29
C PRO A 13 7.56 20.84 9.79
N VAL A 14 6.37 20.33 9.43
CA VAL A 14 6.03 18.92 9.58
C VAL A 14 6.92 18.12 8.62
N HIS A 15 8.09 17.70 9.10
CA HIS A 15 8.91 16.72 8.39
C HIS A 15 8.36 15.33 8.71
N GLY A 16 7.69 14.71 7.73
CA GLY A 16 7.55 13.26 7.70
C GLY A 16 8.96 12.66 7.70
N ALA A 17 9.26 11.84 8.70
CA ALA A 17 10.61 11.37 8.97
C ALA A 17 10.74 9.89 8.63
N SER A 18 11.70 9.54 7.76
CA SER A 18 11.82 8.20 7.19
C SER A 18 12.07 7.10 8.23
N ILE A 19 11.31 6.01 8.12
CA ILE A 19 11.42 4.83 8.98
C ILE A 19 12.73 4.08 8.67
N SER A 20 13.53 3.80 9.70
CA SER A 20 14.84 3.15 9.53
C SER A 20 14.80 1.68 9.95
N LEU A 21 15.03 0.79 8.97
CA LEU A 21 15.11 -0.66 9.14
C LEU A 21 16.48 -1.15 8.65
N ASN A 22 17.22 -1.84 9.51
CA ASN A 22 18.63 -2.13 9.32
C ASN A 22 18.89 -3.39 8.47
N ASP A 23 17.90 -4.27 8.33
CA ASP A 23 18.00 -5.58 7.67
C ASP A 23 17.34 -5.64 6.28
N ILE A 24 16.66 -4.58 5.82
CA ILE A 24 15.97 -4.55 4.52
C ILE A 24 16.86 -4.17 3.33
N ASN A 25 18.13 -3.80 3.55
CA ASN A 25 19.01 -3.31 2.49
C ASN A 25 19.36 -4.34 1.39
N GLN A 26 19.10 -5.64 1.64
CA GLN A 26 19.26 -6.72 0.66
C GLN A 26 17.91 -7.30 0.20
N SER A 27 16.77 -6.72 0.63
CA SER A 27 15.44 -7.15 0.22
C SER A 27 15.08 -6.56 -1.13
N TYR A 28 14.61 -7.41 -2.06
CA TYR A 28 14.04 -6.96 -3.33
C TYR A 28 12.70 -6.22 -3.16
N ALA A 29 12.08 -6.30 -1.97
CA ALA A 29 10.84 -5.62 -1.62
C ALA A 29 11.07 -4.37 -0.77
N LYS A 30 12.32 -3.85 -0.67
CA LYS A 30 12.70 -2.74 0.22
C LYS A 30 11.72 -1.57 0.19
N ASP A 31 11.36 -1.09 -0.99
CA ASP A 31 10.52 0.10 -1.14
C ASP A 31 9.06 -0.19 -0.74
N ALA A 32 8.53 -1.35 -1.10
CA ALA A 32 7.20 -1.82 -0.66
C ALA A 32 7.15 -2.06 0.87
N ILE A 33 8.26 -2.47 1.49
CA ILE A 33 8.40 -2.58 2.95
C ILE A 33 8.34 -1.20 3.60
N LEU A 34 9.06 -0.20 3.07
CA LEU A 34 8.98 1.16 3.60
C LEU A 34 7.56 1.74 3.45
N GLU A 35 6.96 1.60 2.27
CA GLU A 35 5.59 2.03 1.94
C GLU A 35 4.55 1.44 2.89
N LEU A 36 4.46 0.11 3.01
CA LEU A 36 3.44 -0.53 3.86
C LEU A 36 3.72 -0.39 5.36
N VAL A 37 4.97 -0.11 5.77
CA VAL A 37 5.28 0.22 7.16
C VAL A 37 4.92 1.68 7.50
N GLU A 38 5.11 2.62 6.56
CA GLU A 38 4.67 4.01 6.69
C GLU A 38 3.13 4.12 6.71
N GLN A 39 2.44 3.33 5.89
CA GLN A 39 0.96 3.23 5.89
C GLN A 39 0.39 2.45 7.09
N GLY A 40 1.23 1.90 7.97
CA GLY A 40 0.81 1.14 9.16
C GLY A 40 0.14 -0.21 8.89
N VAL A 41 0.27 -0.74 7.68
CA VAL A 41 -0.25 -2.06 7.27
C VAL A 41 0.57 -3.21 7.85
N ILE A 42 1.86 -2.99 8.14
CA ILE A 42 2.77 -3.94 8.79
C ILE A 42 3.87 -3.19 9.58
N ALA A 43 4.42 -3.75 10.66
CA ALA A 43 5.69 -3.29 11.24
C ALA A 43 6.76 -4.39 11.25
N GLY A 44 7.99 -3.98 11.55
CA GLY A 44 9.09 -4.89 11.79
C GLY A 44 9.00 -5.63 13.14
N LYS A 45 9.80 -6.69 13.30
CA LYS A 45 9.88 -7.48 14.55
C LYS A 45 10.60 -6.77 15.71
N GLY A 46 10.90 -5.47 15.60
CA GLY A 46 11.56 -4.65 16.62
C GLY A 46 13.08 -4.59 16.48
N ASN A 47 13.75 -3.83 17.36
CA ASN A 47 15.21 -3.61 17.33
C ASN A 47 15.74 -3.12 15.95
N GLY A 48 14.93 -2.35 15.23
CA GLY A 48 15.25 -1.89 13.88
C GLY A 48 15.32 -2.99 12.81
N LYS A 49 14.61 -4.11 13.00
CA LYS A 49 14.55 -5.25 12.05
C LYS A 49 13.14 -5.51 11.53
N PHE A 50 13.04 -5.90 10.26
CA PHE A 50 11.81 -6.31 9.60
C PHE A 50 11.64 -7.83 9.47
N ASP A 51 12.74 -8.58 9.42
CA ASP A 51 12.81 -10.00 9.04
C ASP A 51 12.18 -10.29 7.64
N PRO A 52 12.83 -9.87 6.54
CA PRO A 52 12.29 -10.03 5.18
C PRO A 52 11.99 -11.47 4.79
N THR A 53 12.87 -12.40 5.18
CA THR A 53 12.81 -13.83 4.83
C THR A 53 11.95 -14.67 5.77
N GLY A 54 11.51 -14.10 6.90
CA GLY A 54 10.64 -14.76 7.86
C GLY A 54 9.34 -15.24 7.23
N LYS A 55 8.85 -16.39 7.69
CA LYS A 55 7.54 -16.92 7.26
C LYS A 55 6.40 -16.18 7.96
N ILE A 56 5.21 -16.30 7.38
CA ILE A 56 4.01 -15.59 7.80
C ILE A 56 2.82 -16.54 7.81
N GLU A 57 1.98 -16.40 8.83
CA GLU A 57 0.84 -17.28 9.07
C GLU A 57 -0.42 -16.78 8.35
N ARG A 58 -1.37 -17.69 8.09
CA ARG A 58 -2.59 -17.38 7.30
C ARG A 58 -3.40 -16.25 7.92
N GLN A 59 -3.53 -16.24 9.24
CA GLN A 59 -4.26 -15.20 9.97
C GLN A 59 -3.52 -13.85 9.99
N ASP A 60 -2.18 -13.87 9.97
CA ASP A 60 -1.37 -12.66 9.86
C ASP A 60 -1.56 -12.01 8.48
N PHE A 61 -1.64 -12.81 7.42
CA PHE A 61 -1.94 -12.27 6.10
C PHE A 61 -3.39 -11.75 5.98
N ALA A 62 -4.35 -12.35 6.68
CA ALA A 62 -5.70 -11.80 6.80
C ALA A 62 -5.69 -10.40 7.43
N ILE A 63 -4.90 -10.19 8.49
CA ILE A 63 -4.70 -8.87 9.12
C ILE A 63 -4.08 -7.86 8.15
N ILE A 64 -3.05 -8.26 7.38
CA ILE A 64 -2.41 -7.39 6.39
C ILE A 64 -3.41 -6.94 5.32
N LEU A 65 -4.18 -7.86 4.74
CA LEU A 65 -5.19 -7.51 3.72
C LEU A 65 -6.31 -6.64 4.30
N ALA A 66 -6.81 -6.98 5.49
CA ALA A 66 -7.84 -6.19 6.16
C ALA A 66 -7.38 -4.75 6.43
N LYS A 67 -6.10 -4.54 6.79
CA LYS A 67 -5.54 -3.19 6.97
C LYS A 67 -5.23 -2.47 5.66
N ALA A 68 -4.64 -3.16 4.68
CA ALA A 68 -4.33 -2.59 3.36
C ALA A 68 -5.60 -2.07 2.66
N LEU A 69 -6.70 -2.83 2.75
CA LEU A 69 -8.01 -2.51 2.17
C LEU A 69 -8.89 -1.66 3.12
N LYS A 70 -8.40 -1.33 4.32
CA LYS A 70 -9.10 -0.55 5.35
C LYS A 70 -10.49 -1.12 5.72
N LEU A 71 -10.60 -2.44 5.78
CA LEU A 71 -11.83 -3.14 6.13
C LEU A 71 -12.30 -2.80 7.56
N ASP A 72 -13.60 -2.93 7.78
CA ASP A 72 -14.22 -2.86 9.10
C ASP A 72 -13.90 -4.12 9.93
N VAL A 73 -12.96 -3.97 10.86
CA VAL A 73 -12.47 -5.01 11.79
C VAL A 73 -13.11 -4.94 13.17
N TYR A 74 -14.33 -4.44 13.25
CA TYR A 74 -15.03 -4.21 14.50
C TYR A 74 -16.50 -4.68 14.49
N SER A 75 -17.11 -4.87 13.31
CA SER A 75 -18.35 -5.64 13.12
C SER A 75 -18.14 -7.17 13.10
N SER A 76 -17.45 -7.72 14.11
CA SER A 76 -17.31 -9.18 14.22
C SER A 76 -18.61 -9.81 14.76
N PRO A 77 -19.04 -10.98 14.25
CA PRO A 77 -20.23 -11.65 14.76
C PRO A 77 -20.05 -12.13 16.22
N ASP A 78 -21.16 -12.33 16.93
CA ASP A 78 -21.18 -12.93 18.29
C ASP A 78 -20.80 -14.44 18.31
N LYS A 79 -20.64 -15.05 17.14
CA LYS A 79 -20.20 -16.43 16.98
C LYS A 79 -19.14 -16.48 15.87
N PRO A 80 -17.93 -17.02 16.14
CA PRO A 80 -16.91 -17.18 15.12
C PRO A 80 -17.38 -17.97 13.91
N THR A 81 -16.99 -17.51 12.72
CA THR A 81 -17.14 -18.25 11.46
C THR A 81 -16.24 -19.49 11.45
N PHE A 82 -15.06 -19.40 12.08
CA PHE A 82 -14.11 -20.50 12.18
C PHE A 82 -13.89 -20.95 13.63
N LYS A 83 -14.05 -22.25 13.89
CA LYS A 83 -13.90 -22.89 15.22
C LYS A 83 -12.48 -22.80 15.79
N ASP A 84 -11.48 -22.67 14.93
CA ASP A 84 -10.08 -22.52 15.31
C ASP A 84 -9.66 -21.07 15.56
N VAL A 85 -10.55 -20.09 15.42
CA VAL A 85 -10.30 -18.66 15.72
C VAL A 85 -11.28 -18.18 16.78
N PRO A 86 -10.98 -18.36 18.09
CA PRO A 86 -11.89 -17.94 19.15
C PRO A 86 -11.99 -16.41 19.26
N GLU A 87 -13.07 -15.91 19.88
CA GLU A 87 -13.41 -14.48 19.96
C GLU A 87 -12.33 -13.61 20.64
N ASP A 88 -11.56 -14.21 21.55
CA ASP A 88 -10.44 -13.58 22.27
C ASP A 88 -9.10 -13.63 21.51
N HIS A 89 -9.06 -14.28 20.35
CA HIS A 89 -7.87 -14.39 19.51
C HIS A 89 -7.56 -13.06 18.82
N TYR A 90 -6.28 -12.66 18.80
CA TYR A 90 -5.84 -11.39 18.21
C TYR A 90 -6.32 -11.17 16.76
N ALA A 91 -6.32 -12.24 15.97
CA ALA A 91 -6.72 -12.17 14.56
C ALA A 91 -8.23 -12.21 14.35
N TYR A 92 -9.03 -12.51 15.37
CA TYR A 92 -10.48 -12.77 15.25
C TYR A 92 -11.18 -11.69 14.42
N ALA A 93 -11.04 -10.44 14.86
CA ALA A 93 -11.80 -9.35 14.27
C ALA A 93 -11.35 -9.01 12.82
N PHE A 94 -10.08 -9.26 12.49
CA PHE A 94 -9.53 -9.11 11.14
C PHE A 94 -9.93 -10.26 10.21
N VAL A 95 -9.98 -11.48 10.74
CA VAL A 95 -10.43 -12.67 10.00
C VAL A 95 -11.91 -12.56 9.68
N GLU A 96 -12.75 -12.18 10.64
CA GLU A 96 -14.19 -11.98 10.40
C GLU A 96 -14.46 -10.83 9.44
N ALA A 97 -13.66 -9.74 9.48
CA ALA A 97 -13.72 -8.68 8.46
C ALA A 97 -13.39 -9.20 7.06
N ALA A 98 -12.32 -9.98 6.93
CA ALA A 98 -11.92 -10.59 5.67
C ALA A 98 -12.91 -11.68 5.17
N VAL A 99 -13.69 -12.29 6.07
CA VAL A 99 -14.82 -13.18 5.74
C VAL A 99 -16.03 -12.38 5.26
N LYS A 100 -16.42 -11.33 6.00
CA LYS A 100 -17.53 -10.41 5.65
C LYS A 100 -17.28 -9.77 4.28
N ALA A 101 -16.04 -9.39 4.01
CA ALA A 101 -15.56 -8.90 2.73
C ALA A 101 -15.26 -10.01 1.69
N GLY A 102 -15.65 -11.27 1.90
CA GLY A 102 -15.54 -12.35 0.90
C GLY A 102 -14.12 -12.84 0.54
N LEU A 103 -13.07 -12.28 1.14
CA LEU A 103 -11.66 -12.61 0.86
C LEU A 103 -11.33 -14.05 1.27
N ILE A 104 -11.80 -14.45 2.45
CA ILE A 104 -11.42 -15.71 3.10
C ILE A 104 -12.64 -16.62 3.23
N LYS A 105 -12.45 -17.90 2.86
CA LYS A 105 -13.47 -18.97 2.98
C LYS A 105 -13.01 -20.16 3.85
N GLY A 106 -11.87 -20.01 4.53
CA GLY A 106 -11.25 -21.08 5.32
C GLY A 106 -10.63 -22.20 4.49
N VAL A 107 -10.31 -23.32 5.15
CA VAL A 107 -9.77 -24.57 4.56
C VAL A 107 -10.77 -25.74 4.62
N GLY A 108 -12.03 -25.46 4.97
CA GLY A 108 -13.09 -26.45 5.19
C GLY A 108 -13.34 -26.73 6.68
N ASN A 109 -14.38 -27.52 6.98
CA ASN A 109 -14.78 -27.93 8.35
C ASN A 109 -14.98 -26.79 9.37
N GLU A 110 -15.32 -25.57 8.92
CA GLU A 110 -15.35 -24.35 9.75
C GLU A 110 -13.98 -24.06 10.40
N SER A 111 -12.88 -24.17 9.64
CA SER A 111 -11.52 -23.82 10.08
C SER A 111 -10.84 -22.84 9.12
N LEU A 112 -10.11 -21.86 9.67
CA LEU A 112 -9.24 -20.95 8.93
C LEU A 112 -7.93 -21.63 8.48
N GLY A 113 -7.46 -22.58 9.30
CA GLY A 113 -6.08 -23.06 9.31
C GLY A 113 -5.21 -22.19 10.24
N LEU A 114 -5.70 -21.87 11.44
CA LEU A 114 -4.96 -21.02 12.39
C LEU A 114 -3.57 -21.60 12.70
N GLY A 115 -2.54 -20.75 12.73
CA GLY A 115 -1.16 -21.17 13.03
C GLY A 115 -0.44 -21.88 11.87
N GLN A 116 -1.10 -22.02 10.71
CA GLN A 116 -0.45 -22.55 9.51
C GLN A 116 0.21 -21.42 8.73
N ASN A 117 1.40 -21.69 8.19
CA ASN A 117 2.08 -20.77 7.28
C ASN A 117 1.28 -20.59 5.97
N LEU A 118 1.34 -19.39 5.40
CA LEU A 118 0.68 -19.03 4.14
C LEU A 118 1.41 -19.66 2.95
N THR A 119 0.70 -20.47 2.15
CA THR A 119 1.23 -20.96 0.87
C THR A 119 1.13 -19.90 -0.22
N ARG A 120 2.01 -19.95 -1.22
CA ARG A 120 1.98 -19.01 -2.36
C ARG A 120 0.70 -19.12 -3.20
N GLN A 121 0.11 -20.31 -3.32
CA GLN A 121 -1.18 -20.46 -4.00
C GLN A 121 -2.34 -19.84 -3.19
N ASP A 122 -2.34 -19.98 -1.86
CA ASP A 122 -3.36 -19.32 -1.01
C ASP A 122 -3.21 -17.81 -1.01
N MET A 123 -1.96 -17.31 -1.07
CA MET A 123 -1.67 -15.89 -1.22
C MET A 123 -2.34 -15.32 -2.47
N ALA A 124 -2.23 -15.99 -3.62
CA ALA A 124 -2.90 -15.60 -4.87
C ALA A 124 -4.43 -15.58 -4.73
N VAL A 125 -5.01 -16.59 -4.09
CA VAL A 125 -6.48 -16.69 -3.84
C VAL A 125 -6.99 -15.49 -3.05
N PHE A 126 -6.29 -15.08 -2.00
CA PHE A 126 -6.73 -13.97 -1.16
C PHE A 126 -6.52 -12.61 -1.88
N LEU A 127 -5.40 -12.43 -2.58
CA LEU A 127 -5.08 -11.19 -3.32
C LEU A 127 -6.09 -10.91 -4.45
N ILE A 128 -6.47 -11.93 -5.22
CA ILE A 128 -7.42 -11.72 -6.32
C ILE A 128 -8.85 -11.50 -5.82
N ARG A 129 -9.24 -12.15 -4.73
CA ARG A 129 -10.52 -11.82 -4.08
C ARG A 129 -10.54 -10.40 -3.52
N ALA A 130 -9.39 -9.88 -3.07
CA ALA A 130 -9.28 -8.50 -2.64
C ALA A 130 -9.51 -7.48 -3.76
N LEU A 131 -9.14 -7.79 -5.00
CA LEU A 131 -9.55 -6.97 -6.15
C LEU A 131 -11.06 -7.04 -6.38
N SER A 132 -11.64 -8.25 -6.42
CA SER A 132 -13.08 -8.47 -6.70
C SER A 132 -14.05 -7.91 -5.65
N VAL A 133 -13.54 -7.22 -4.62
CA VAL A 133 -14.28 -6.70 -3.46
C VAL A 133 -14.08 -5.19 -3.31
N ALA A 134 -13.14 -4.61 -4.05
CA ALA A 134 -12.85 -3.18 -4.04
C ALA A 134 -13.68 -2.41 -5.09
N ASP A 135 -14.96 -2.78 -5.26
CA ASP A 135 -15.88 -2.31 -6.31
C ASP A 135 -15.37 -2.42 -7.76
N ILE A 136 -14.30 -3.20 -7.97
CA ILE A 136 -13.84 -3.60 -9.29
C ILE A 136 -14.83 -4.65 -9.81
N GLY A 137 -15.73 -4.22 -10.69
CA GLY A 137 -16.67 -5.09 -11.40
C GLY A 137 -15.95 -6.33 -11.91
N LYS A 138 -16.58 -7.51 -11.74
CA LYS A 138 -16.01 -8.84 -11.99
C LYS A 138 -15.05 -8.79 -13.18
N VAL A 139 -13.74 -8.83 -12.91
CA VAL A 139 -12.77 -8.88 -14.00
C VAL A 139 -13.08 -10.16 -14.79
N GLU A 140 -13.59 -10.01 -16.02
CA GLU A 140 -13.94 -11.13 -16.90
C GLU A 140 -12.67 -11.74 -17.47
N ILE A 141 -11.93 -12.38 -16.57
CA ILE A 141 -10.77 -13.20 -16.85
C ILE A 141 -11.31 -14.49 -17.46
N GLY A 142 -11.21 -14.60 -18.79
CA GLY A 142 -11.57 -15.80 -19.55
C GLY A 142 -10.74 -17.04 -19.16
N ASP A 143 -10.77 -18.10 -19.98
CA ASP A 143 -10.16 -19.42 -19.69
C ASP A 143 -8.60 -19.41 -19.53
N MET A 144 -8.13 -18.81 -18.44
CA MET A 144 -6.72 -18.62 -18.09
C MET A 144 -6.04 -19.87 -17.53
N ASP A 145 -6.76 -20.99 -17.39
CA ASP A 145 -6.19 -22.29 -16.99
C ASP A 145 -5.09 -22.79 -17.95
N SER A 146 -4.98 -22.17 -19.14
CA SER A 146 -4.06 -22.50 -20.23
C SER A 146 -2.80 -21.62 -20.36
N ASN A 147 -2.72 -20.46 -19.70
CA ASN A 147 -1.66 -19.46 -19.95
C ASN A 147 -0.46 -19.49 -18.99
N LEU A 148 -0.50 -20.30 -17.93
CA LEU A 148 0.59 -20.40 -16.95
C LEU A 148 1.80 -21.16 -17.52
N LYS A 149 2.86 -20.43 -17.87
CA LYS A 149 4.11 -20.98 -18.46
C LYS A 149 5.06 -21.67 -17.48
N PHE A 150 4.65 -21.90 -16.22
CA PHE A 150 5.50 -22.52 -15.21
C PHE A 150 5.53 -24.05 -15.32
N SER A 151 6.72 -24.62 -15.20
CA SER A 151 6.98 -26.07 -15.22
C SER A 151 6.24 -26.85 -14.11
N ASP A 152 5.93 -26.19 -13.00
CA ASP A 152 5.21 -26.73 -11.86
C ASP A 152 3.73 -26.30 -11.78
N ALA A 153 3.16 -25.71 -12.85
CA ALA A 153 1.76 -25.29 -12.90
C ALA A 153 0.77 -26.44 -12.60
N ALA A 154 1.10 -27.67 -12.98
CA ALA A 154 0.33 -28.88 -12.66
C ALA A 154 0.29 -29.21 -11.14
N SER A 155 1.13 -28.58 -10.32
CA SER A 155 1.14 -28.71 -8.85
C SER A 155 0.26 -27.67 -8.15
N ILE A 156 -0.33 -26.72 -8.90
CA ILE A 156 -1.30 -25.77 -8.35
C ILE A 156 -2.62 -26.51 -8.11
N ALA A 157 -3.14 -26.45 -6.88
CA ALA A 157 -4.41 -27.07 -6.55
C ALA A 157 -5.57 -26.45 -7.37
N ASP A 158 -6.56 -27.25 -7.76
CA ASP A 158 -7.65 -26.81 -8.67
C ASP A 158 -8.38 -25.55 -8.18
N TYR A 159 -8.59 -25.40 -6.86
CA TYR A 159 -9.22 -24.22 -6.28
C TYR A 159 -8.42 -22.92 -6.43
N ALA A 160 -7.12 -23.01 -6.75
CA ALA A 160 -6.19 -21.90 -6.80
C ALA A 160 -5.73 -21.56 -8.23
N LYS A 161 -5.91 -22.42 -9.22
CA LYS A 161 -5.40 -22.25 -10.60
C LYS A 161 -5.80 -20.90 -11.22
N TYR A 162 -7.10 -20.62 -11.26
CA TYR A 162 -7.67 -19.35 -11.73
C TYR A 162 -7.01 -18.15 -11.05
N TYR A 163 -6.93 -18.18 -9.71
CA TYR A 163 -6.39 -17.07 -8.92
C TYR A 163 -4.88 -16.90 -9.10
N VAL A 164 -4.12 -17.98 -9.30
CA VAL A 164 -2.69 -17.92 -9.61
C VAL A 164 -2.46 -17.33 -11.01
N ALA A 165 -3.25 -17.73 -12.01
CA ALA A 165 -3.18 -17.16 -13.35
C ALA A 165 -3.48 -15.66 -13.34
N ALA A 166 -4.60 -15.25 -12.74
CA ALA A 166 -4.99 -13.86 -12.58
C ALA A 166 -3.92 -13.03 -11.83
N ALA A 167 -3.36 -13.55 -10.73
CA ALA A 167 -2.33 -12.84 -9.95
C ALA A 167 -1.00 -12.67 -10.70
N VAL A 168 -0.70 -13.56 -11.65
CA VAL A 168 0.51 -13.48 -12.47
C VAL A 168 0.29 -12.54 -13.67
N GLU A 169 -0.87 -12.61 -14.33
CA GLU A 169 -1.20 -11.72 -15.46
C GLU A 169 -1.26 -10.25 -15.01
N LEU A 170 -1.92 -9.97 -13.89
CA LEU A 170 -1.98 -8.62 -13.30
C LEU A 170 -0.65 -8.16 -12.66
N GLY A 171 0.43 -8.94 -12.79
CA GLY A 171 1.78 -8.61 -12.30
C GLY A 171 1.94 -8.57 -10.77
N ILE A 172 0.85 -8.78 -10.01
CA ILE A 172 0.83 -8.78 -8.54
C ILE A 172 1.80 -9.81 -8.00
N MET A 173 1.73 -11.04 -8.50
CA MET A 173 2.63 -12.14 -8.20
C MET A 173 3.54 -12.47 -9.38
N LYS A 174 4.71 -13.03 -9.06
CA LYS A 174 5.63 -13.64 -10.03
C LYS A 174 6.09 -14.99 -9.49
N GLY A 175 6.59 -15.86 -10.37
CA GLY A 175 7.29 -17.08 -9.98
C GLY A 175 8.52 -16.77 -9.11
N ILE A 176 9.12 -17.81 -8.52
CA ILE A 176 10.42 -17.66 -7.85
C ILE A 176 11.56 -17.49 -8.86
N ASN A 177 11.31 -17.88 -10.11
CA ASN A 177 12.02 -17.54 -11.33
C ASN A 177 11.01 -17.65 -12.50
N ASP A 178 11.49 -17.54 -13.74
CA ASP A 178 10.62 -17.57 -14.94
C ASP A 178 10.03 -18.97 -15.23
N GLU A 179 10.57 -20.04 -14.64
CA GLU A 179 10.17 -21.44 -14.90
C GLU A 179 9.36 -22.08 -13.76
N ILE A 180 9.38 -21.54 -12.54
CA ILE A 180 8.84 -22.18 -11.32
C ILE A 180 8.02 -21.18 -10.51
N PHE A 181 6.76 -21.53 -10.23
CA PHE A 181 5.87 -20.75 -9.36
C PHE A 181 6.01 -21.10 -7.87
N ASN A 182 6.26 -22.36 -7.56
CA ASN A 182 6.29 -22.98 -6.23
C ASN A 182 4.98 -22.78 -5.43
N PRO A 183 3.85 -23.39 -5.86
CA PRO A 183 2.51 -23.10 -5.31
C PRO A 183 2.34 -23.48 -3.83
N THR A 184 2.87 -24.64 -3.42
CA THR A 184 2.84 -25.11 -2.02
C THR A 184 3.97 -24.51 -1.17
N GLY A 185 4.84 -23.68 -1.75
CA GLY A 185 5.91 -23.01 -1.05
C GLY A 185 5.38 -21.99 -0.05
N GLN A 186 5.99 -21.93 1.14
CA GLN A 186 5.61 -21.00 2.19
C GLN A 186 6.09 -19.58 1.85
N ALA A 187 5.16 -18.62 1.80
CA ALA A 187 5.44 -17.22 1.54
C ALA A 187 6.35 -16.62 2.63
N ASP A 188 7.16 -15.63 2.24
CA ASP A 188 7.96 -14.84 3.17
C ASP A 188 7.40 -13.41 3.29
N ARG A 189 7.77 -12.71 4.36
CA ARG A 189 7.25 -11.37 4.67
C ARG A 189 7.49 -10.37 3.53
N GLN A 190 8.64 -10.44 2.86
CA GLN A 190 8.97 -9.60 1.70
C GLN A 190 8.11 -9.87 0.47
N SER A 191 7.77 -11.14 0.15
CA SER A 191 6.88 -11.45 -0.98
C SER A 191 5.43 -11.09 -0.70
N VAL A 192 4.94 -11.28 0.53
CA VAL A 192 3.60 -10.80 0.94
C VAL A 192 3.48 -9.29 0.79
N VAL A 193 4.44 -8.53 1.33
CA VAL A 193 4.42 -7.06 1.28
C VAL A 193 4.52 -6.53 -0.15
N LEU A 194 5.38 -7.12 -0.99
CA LEU A 194 5.48 -6.73 -2.39
C LEU A 194 4.18 -7.00 -3.16
N ALA A 195 3.54 -8.14 -2.90
CA ALA A 195 2.27 -8.48 -3.54
C ALA A 195 1.12 -7.57 -3.05
N ALA A 196 1.08 -7.22 -1.77
CA ALA A 196 0.10 -6.28 -1.21
C ALA A 196 0.30 -4.84 -1.72
N SER A 197 1.54 -4.36 -1.85
CA SER A 197 1.86 -3.05 -2.47
C SER A 197 1.40 -3.01 -3.94
N ARG A 198 1.63 -4.09 -4.70
CA ARG A 198 1.17 -4.20 -6.09
C ARG A 198 -0.35 -4.28 -6.21
N LEU A 199 -1.02 -5.01 -5.31
CA LEU A 199 -2.47 -5.05 -5.22
C LEU A 199 -3.07 -3.63 -5.10
N LEU A 200 -2.52 -2.80 -4.21
CA LEU A 200 -2.98 -1.43 -4.02
C LEU A 200 -2.72 -0.55 -5.26
N LYS A 201 -1.59 -0.73 -5.94
CA LYS A 201 -1.27 -0.01 -7.20
C LYS A 201 -2.16 -0.43 -8.36
N VAL A 202 -2.47 -1.72 -8.49
CA VAL A 202 -3.42 -2.22 -9.49
C VAL A 202 -4.83 -1.68 -9.20
N LYS A 203 -5.25 -1.59 -7.94
CA LYS A 203 -6.51 -0.94 -7.54
C LYS A 203 -6.52 0.55 -7.97
N GLU A 204 -5.49 1.31 -7.62
CA GLU A 204 -5.36 2.74 -7.98
C GLU A 204 -5.34 2.98 -9.51
N GLN A 205 -4.68 2.09 -10.27
CA GLN A 205 -4.64 2.12 -11.74
C GLN A 205 -5.95 1.70 -12.42
N ILE A 206 -6.84 1.00 -11.71
CA ILE A 206 -8.19 0.67 -12.19
C ILE A 206 -9.17 1.80 -11.83
N GLU A 207 -8.95 2.49 -10.70
CA GLU A 207 -9.71 3.67 -10.26
C GLU A 207 -9.33 4.96 -11.00
N THR A 208 -8.33 4.94 -11.88
CA THR A 208 -7.90 6.09 -12.69
C THR A 208 -7.59 5.69 -14.14
N PRO A 209 -8.26 6.27 -15.16
CA PRO A 209 -7.90 6.03 -16.56
C PRO A 209 -6.46 6.47 -16.84
N SER A 210 -5.57 5.54 -17.18
CA SER A 210 -4.13 5.81 -17.28
C SER A 210 -3.67 6.15 -18.69
N GLU A 211 -3.12 7.35 -18.85
CA GLU A 211 -2.34 7.81 -20.01
C GLU A 211 -1.15 6.86 -20.32
N PRO A 212 -0.79 6.61 -21.59
CA PRO A 212 0.28 5.67 -21.94
C PRO A 212 1.68 6.10 -21.43
N PRO A 213 2.53 5.15 -20.99
CA PRO A 213 3.77 5.47 -20.30
C PRO A 213 4.82 6.12 -21.22
N VAL A 214 5.39 7.23 -20.75
CA VAL A 214 6.55 7.90 -21.36
C VAL A 214 7.77 6.96 -21.36
N GLN A 215 8.34 6.73 -22.54
CA GLN A 215 9.56 5.92 -22.69
C GLN A 215 10.77 6.58 -22.03
N THR A 216 11.40 5.89 -21.08
CA THR A 216 12.73 6.26 -20.57
C THR A 216 13.82 5.74 -21.51
N PRO A 217 14.86 6.54 -21.85
CA PRO A 217 15.96 6.09 -22.71
C PRO A 217 16.77 4.94 -22.08
N GLY A 218 17.16 3.97 -22.90
CA GLY A 218 17.88 2.76 -22.46
C GLY A 218 19.34 3.01 -22.04
N PRO A 219 19.93 2.10 -21.23
CA PRO A 219 21.31 2.20 -20.78
C PRO A 219 22.30 1.38 -21.63
N ASP A 220 23.28 2.07 -22.23
CA ASP A 220 24.62 1.56 -22.57
C ASP A 220 25.58 2.72 -22.26
N GLU A 221 26.73 2.56 -21.61
CA GLU A 221 27.85 1.73 -22.05
C GLU A 221 28.78 1.33 -20.88
N GLN A 222 29.50 0.22 -21.01
CA GLN A 222 30.37 -0.37 -19.97
C GLN A 222 31.81 0.20 -19.97
N THR A 223 32.54 0.07 -18.85
CA THR A 223 34.02 -0.01 -18.82
C THR A 223 34.51 -0.65 -17.49
N PRO A 224 35.75 -1.20 -17.38
CA PRO A 224 35.93 -2.55 -16.83
C PRO A 224 36.80 -2.64 -15.54
N PRO A 225 36.87 -3.82 -14.88
CA PRO A 225 37.61 -4.01 -13.62
C PRO A 225 39.10 -4.39 -13.80
N PRO A 226 39.99 -4.00 -12.86
CA PRO A 226 41.34 -4.57 -12.71
C PRO A 226 41.39 -5.80 -11.76
N PRO A 227 42.49 -6.61 -11.77
CA PRO A 227 42.40 -8.08 -11.60
C PRO A 227 42.82 -8.69 -10.25
N GLU A 228 42.56 -10.00 -10.08
CA GLU A 228 42.94 -10.82 -8.90
C GLU A 228 44.39 -11.40 -8.92
N LYS A 229 44.91 -11.66 -7.69
CA LYS A 229 45.76 -12.82 -7.25
C LYS A 229 47.25 -12.89 -7.69
N PRO A 230 48.14 -13.67 -7.01
CA PRO A 230 47.89 -14.99 -6.36
C PRO A 230 48.45 -15.25 -4.94
N THR A 231 48.10 -16.44 -4.44
CA THR A 231 48.38 -17.08 -3.13
C THR A 231 49.72 -17.82 -3.00
N GLN A 232 50.20 -18.07 -1.76
CA GLN A 232 50.81 -19.35 -1.36
C GLN A 232 51.00 -19.56 0.17
N ASN A 233 51.00 -20.84 0.60
CA ASN A 233 51.34 -21.45 1.92
C ASN A 233 52.46 -22.51 1.65
N PRO A 234 53.20 -23.18 2.59
CA PRO A 234 52.81 -23.65 3.94
C PRO A 234 53.95 -23.73 5.04
N THR A 235 53.70 -24.50 6.12
CA THR A 235 54.47 -24.87 7.36
C THR A 235 55.52 -26.04 7.18
N PRO A 236 56.15 -26.72 8.20
CA PRO A 236 56.42 -26.51 9.66
C PRO A 236 57.92 -26.75 10.14
N PRO A 237 58.34 -27.63 11.11
CA PRO A 237 58.81 -27.24 12.47
C PRO A 237 60.15 -27.84 13.02
N THR A 238 60.66 -27.32 14.15
CA THR A 238 61.53 -28.00 15.19
C THR A 238 61.62 -27.12 16.47
N GLY A 239 61.92 -27.58 17.70
CA GLY A 239 61.86 -28.96 18.25
C GLY A 239 62.93 -29.35 19.31
N GLY A 240 62.62 -29.37 20.63
CA GLY A 240 63.18 -30.36 21.59
C GLY A 240 63.94 -29.93 22.87
N SER A 241 63.34 -30.24 24.03
CA SER A 241 63.86 -30.60 25.38
C SER A 241 65.34 -30.43 25.80
N GLY A 242 65.57 -30.04 27.07
CA GLY A 242 66.81 -30.30 27.82
C GLY A 242 66.87 -29.64 29.21
N GLY A 243 66.82 -30.42 30.30
CA GLY A 243 67.00 -29.95 31.68
C GLY A 243 68.19 -30.62 32.39
N GLY A 244 68.70 -30.05 33.50
CA GLY A 244 69.82 -30.63 34.24
C GLY A 244 70.28 -29.83 35.48
N SER A 245 70.05 -30.42 36.65
CA SER A 245 70.40 -29.96 38.01
C SER A 245 71.92 -29.82 38.31
N THR A 246 72.30 -28.98 39.28
CA THR A 246 73.04 -29.41 40.51
C THR A 246 73.18 -28.27 41.55
N ALA A 247 73.42 -28.64 42.82
CA ALA A 247 73.48 -27.79 44.02
C ALA A 247 74.92 -27.77 44.63
N PRO A 248 75.16 -27.47 45.94
CA PRO A 248 75.14 -26.16 46.61
C PRO A 248 76.44 -25.83 47.44
N SER A 249 76.60 -24.60 47.97
CA SER A 249 77.48 -24.33 49.13
C SER A 249 77.20 -23.00 49.88
N ASN A 250 77.09 -23.09 51.21
CA ASN A 250 77.00 -22.01 52.24
C ASN A 250 78.45 -21.65 52.74
N PRO A 251 78.77 -20.75 53.73
CA PRO A 251 77.95 -19.78 54.51
C PRO A 251 78.56 -18.37 54.87
N ASN A 252 77.68 -17.34 55.04
CA ASN A 252 77.73 -16.19 56.00
C ASN A 252 79.00 -15.27 56.11
N PRO A 253 79.03 -14.15 56.89
CA PRO A 253 77.95 -13.35 57.55
C PRO A 253 78.04 -11.81 57.39
N GLY A 254 76.97 -11.07 57.76
CA GLY A 254 77.12 -9.76 58.44
C GLY A 254 76.27 -8.55 58.01
N GLY A 255 75.27 -8.19 58.82
CA GLY A 255 75.05 -6.81 59.31
C GLY A 255 74.58 -5.66 58.38
N ASN A 256 73.25 -5.51 58.29
CA ASN A 256 72.45 -4.25 58.16
C ASN A 256 73.05 -3.01 57.44
N PRO A 257 72.36 -2.49 56.42
CA PRO A 257 71.29 -1.53 56.71
C PRO A 257 69.93 -1.97 56.13
N SER A 258 68.85 -1.39 56.66
CA SER A 258 67.52 -1.50 56.04
C SER A 258 67.62 -0.93 54.62
N THR A 259 67.57 -1.81 53.63
CA THR A 259 67.48 -1.44 52.22
C THR A 259 66.29 -0.50 52.04
N PRO A 260 66.42 0.59 51.25
CA PRO A 260 65.25 1.32 50.79
C PRO A 260 64.28 0.31 50.19
N ASP A 261 63.03 0.32 50.61
CA ASP A 261 62.05 -0.54 49.96
C ASP A 261 61.83 -0.01 48.55
N THR A 262 62.21 -0.79 47.56
CA THR A 262 62.04 -0.50 46.13
C THR A 262 60.97 -1.38 45.50
N THR A 263 60.25 -2.16 46.32
CA THR A 263 59.21 -3.09 45.86
C THR A 263 57.93 -2.31 45.70
N ALA A 264 57.39 -2.23 44.49
CA ALA A 264 56.08 -1.62 44.28
C ALA A 264 54.97 -2.60 44.68
N PRO A 265 53.89 -2.13 45.32
CA PRO A 265 52.74 -2.98 45.61
C PRO A 265 52.06 -3.46 44.32
N THR A 266 51.34 -4.56 44.39
CA THR A 266 50.43 -5.01 43.32
C THR A 266 49.01 -4.60 43.66
N VAL A 267 48.26 -4.11 42.66
CA VAL A 267 46.86 -3.70 42.83
C VAL A 267 45.94 -4.54 41.93
N TRP A 268 44.81 -4.98 42.49
CA TRP A 268 43.77 -5.70 41.77
C TRP A 268 42.45 -4.94 41.87
N LEU A 269 41.78 -4.82 40.73
CA LEU A 269 40.43 -4.28 40.62
C LEU A 269 39.44 -5.42 40.92
N LEU A 270 38.49 -5.20 41.83
CA LEU A 270 37.46 -6.17 42.20
C LEU A 270 36.11 -5.87 41.53
N SER A 271 35.81 -4.60 41.27
CA SER A 271 34.69 -4.19 40.41
C SER A 271 34.94 -4.63 38.97
N ALA A 272 34.17 -5.60 38.47
CA ALA A 272 34.29 -6.12 37.10
C ALA A 272 33.48 -5.32 36.07
N ASP A 273 32.36 -4.74 36.49
CA ASP A 273 31.41 -4.02 35.63
C ASP A 273 31.69 -2.51 35.59
N ALA A 274 31.11 -1.83 34.60
CA ALA A 274 31.11 -0.37 34.55
C ALA A 274 30.24 0.22 35.67
N LEU A 275 30.72 1.27 36.32
CA LEU A 275 30.07 1.93 37.46
C LEU A 275 29.44 3.25 37.03
N VAL A 276 28.45 3.74 37.78
CA VAL A 276 27.90 5.09 37.63
C VAL A 276 28.65 6.06 38.53
N VAL A 277 28.92 7.28 38.04
CA VAL A 277 29.54 8.36 38.86
C VAL A 277 28.73 8.56 40.15
N GLY A 278 29.38 8.31 41.28
CA GLY A 278 28.78 8.33 42.63
C GLY A 278 28.84 6.97 43.35
N GLU A 279 28.98 5.87 42.62
CA GLU A 279 29.23 4.53 43.19
C GLU A 279 30.68 4.39 43.67
N ASN A 280 30.97 3.38 44.48
CA ASN A 280 32.34 3.11 44.92
C ASN A 280 32.98 2.03 44.02
N VAL A 281 34.27 2.19 43.72
CA VAL A 281 35.08 1.14 43.07
C VAL A 281 35.77 0.30 44.13
N ALA A 282 35.59 -1.02 44.03
CA ALA A 282 36.19 -2.02 44.91
C ALA A 282 37.56 -2.44 44.38
N VAL A 283 38.58 -2.40 45.24
CA VAL A 283 39.97 -2.76 44.90
C VAL A 283 40.62 -3.52 46.04
N THR A 284 41.73 -4.20 45.77
CA THR A 284 42.63 -4.71 46.81
C THR A 284 44.09 -4.51 46.42
N SER A 285 44.97 -4.44 47.41
CA SER A 285 46.40 -4.14 47.27
C SER A 285 47.21 -5.17 48.04
N SER A 286 48.38 -5.55 47.54
CA SER A 286 49.27 -6.51 48.22
C SER A 286 49.83 -5.98 49.54
N GLU A 287 49.79 -4.66 49.75
CA GLU A 287 50.37 -3.95 50.89
C GLU A 287 49.49 -2.80 51.37
N THR A 288 49.76 -2.29 52.57
CA THR A 288 49.09 -1.10 53.14
C THR A 288 49.64 0.18 52.52
N GLY A 289 48.79 1.21 52.41
CA GLY A 289 49.16 2.43 51.70
C GLY A 289 47.96 3.27 51.25
N ILE A 290 48.05 3.83 50.05
CA ILE A 290 47.01 4.64 49.42
C ILE A 290 46.73 4.10 48.02
N VAL A 291 45.47 3.92 47.66
CA VAL A 291 45.04 3.65 46.28
C VAL A 291 44.44 4.91 45.65
N TYR A 292 44.76 5.13 44.39
CA TYR A 292 44.36 6.28 43.59
C TYR A 292 43.58 5.81 42.36
N PHE A 293 42.41 6.38 42.14
CA PHE A 293 41.53 6.10 41.02
C PHE A 293 41.64 7.23 39.99
N VAL A 294 42.27 6.93 38.85
CA VAL A 294 42.85 7.92 37.92
C VAL A 294 42.31 7.70 36.50
N PRO A 295 42.03 8.76 35.71
CA PRO A 295 41.62 8.63 34.32
C PRO A 295 42.59 7.76 33.51
N TYR A 296 42.06 6.88 32.67
CA TYR A 296 42.84 5.84 31.98
C TYR A 296 43.88 6.42 31.01
N SER A 297 43.62 7.61 30.47
CA SER A 297 44.55 8.37 29.61
C SER A 297 45.76 8.95 30.35
N LEU A 298 45.67 9.13 31.67
CA LEU A 298 46.76 9.69 32.48
C LEU A 298 47.64 8.59 33.05
N ASN A 299 48.95 8.75 32.94
CA ASN A 299 49.92 7.81 33.49
C ASN A 299 50.72 8.49 34.60
N ALA A 300 51.00 7.76 35.68
CA ALA A 300 51.88 8.20 36.75
C ALA A 300 52.92 7.11 37.05
N SER A 301 54.13 7.54 37.40
CA SER A 301 55.21 6.70 37.91
C SER A 301 55.70 7.16 39.29
N THR A 302 55.09 8.21 39.85
CA THR A 302 55.45 8.79 41.15
C THR A 302 54.22 9.19 41.95
N LYS A 303 54.31 9.11 43.28
CA LYS A 303 53.25 9.56 44.21
C LYS A 303 52.86 11.03 43.98
N ALA A 304 53.82 11.90 43.65
CA ALA A 304 53.58 13.32 43.43
C ALA A 304 52.64 13.59 42.23
N GLN A 305 52.74 12.82 41.15
CA GLN A 305 51.83 12.92 40.00
C GLN A 305 50.40 12.50 40.37
N LEU A 306 50.27 11.40 41.12
CA LEU A 306 48.97 10.91 41.62
C LEU A 306 48.30 11.93 42.55
N GLU A 307 49.07 12.58 43.42
CA GLU A 307 48.58 13.67 44.28
C GLU A 307 48.19 14.93 43.50
N SER A 308 48.88 15.26 42.39
CA SER A 308 48.45 16.33 41.48
C SER A 308 47.07 16.04 40.91
N PHE A 309 46.85 14.84 40.34
CA PHE A 309 45.57 14.48 39.74
C PHE A 309 44.39 14.56 40.72
N VAL A 310 44.63 14.27 42.00
CA VAL A 310 43.61 14.45 43.06
C VAL A 310 43.39 15.93 43.40
N THR A 311 44.46 16.73 43.44
CA THR A 311 44.39 18.19 43.65
C THR A 311 43.63 18.89 42.50
N ASP A 312 43.87 18.43 41.27
CA ASP A 312 43.24 18.88 40.03
C ASP A 312 41.80 18.36 39.86
N LYS A 313 41.28 17.59 40.83
CA LYS A 313 39.95 16.95 40.84
C LYS A 313 39.69 15.97 39.68
N LEU A 314 40.75 15.43 39.09
CA LEU A 314 40.70 14.43 38.03
C LEU A 314 40.64 13.00 38.58
N ALA A 315 41.15 12.80 39.80
CA ALA A 315 41.26 11.52 40.48
C ALA A 315 40.74 11.58 41.93
N ASN A 316 40.31 10.44 42.46
CA ASN A 316 40.00 10.26 43.89
C ASN A 316 40.98 9.25 44.52
N LYS A 317 41.13 9.25 45.84
CA LYS A 317 42.03 8.33 46.57
C LYS A 317 41.43 7.87 47.89
N THR A 318 41.89 6.72 48.39
CA THR A 318 41.57 6.25 49.76
C THR A 318 42.73 5.44 50.36
N ILE A 319 42.68 5.21 51.67
CA ILE A 319 43.71 4.49 52.43
C ILE A 319 43.42 2.99 52.44
N VAL A 320 44.43 2.18 52.11
CA VAL A 320 44.44 0.72 52.33
C VAL A 320 45.01 0.46 53.72
N ALA A 321 44.13 0.24 54.70
CA ALA A 321 44.52 0.05 56.11
C ALA A 321 45.10 -1.34 56.41
N ALA A 322 44.75 -2.35 55.61
CA ALA A 322 45.27 -3.71 55.70
C ALA A 322 45.58 -4.27 54.30
N ALA A 323 46.66 -5.04 54.18
CA ALA A 323 47.00 -5.73 52.94
C ALA A 323 45.98 -6.82 52.60
N GLN A 324 45.75 -7.06 51.31
CA GLN A 324 44.85 -8.10 50.78
C GLN A 324 43.38 -7.98 51.24
N THR A 325 42.94 -6.81 51.71
CA THR A 325 41.52 -6.55 52.03
C THR A 325 40.84 -5.70 50.95
N GLU A 326 39.55 -5.95 50.71
CA GLU A 326 38.72 -5.11 49.87
C GLU A 326 38.67 -3.67 50.43
N THR A 327 38.93 -2.71 49.55
CA THR A 327 39.00 -1.28 49.84
C THR A 327 38.13 -0.54 48.83
N GLN A 328 37.29 0.38 49.31
CA GLN A 328 36.28 1.09 48.51
C GLN A 328 36.72 2.54 48.25
N ILE A 329 36.86 2.93 46.98
CA ILE A 329 37.20 4.31 46.57
C ILE A 329 35.94 4.99 46.03
N ALA A 330 35.55 6.14 46.59
CA ALA A 330 34.40 6.89 46.09
C ALA A 330 34.68 7.51 44.72
N THR A 331 33.71 7.47 43.80
CA THR A 331 33.81 8.10 42.47
C THR A 331 33.09 9.46 42.37
N SER A 332 32.52 9.93 43.48
CA SER A 332 31.82 11.22 43.57
C SER A 332 32.68 12.38 43.06
N ASN A 333 32.06 13.29 42.30
CA ASN A 333 32.68 14.46 41.66
C ASN A 333 33.67 14.16 40.51
N LEU A 334 33.84 12.91 40.10
CA LEU A 334 34.59 12.56 38.89
C LEU A 334 33.73 12.72 37.63
N SER A 335 34.38 12.84 36.47
CA SER A 335 33.68 12.88 35.18
C SER A 335 33.47 11.45 34.63
N PRO A 336 32.44 11.20 33.82
CA PRO A 336 32.31 9.95 33.07
C PRO A 336 33.52 9.74 32.15
N GLY A 337 33.95 8.49 32.00
CA GLY A 337 35.13 8.11 31.21
C GLY A 337 35.77 6.81 31.66
N ASP A 338 36.86 6.41 31.00
CA ASP A 338 37.65 5.26 31.43
C ASP A 338 38.65 5.64 32.53
N TYR A 339 38.82 4.75 33.51
CA TYR A 339 39.70 4.91 34.68
C TYR A 339 40.52 3.63 34.94
N LYS A 340 41.55 3.77 35.79
CA LYS A 340 42.38 2.69 36.35
C LYS A 340 42.85 3.05 37.76
N VAL A 341 43.32 2.05 38.50
CA VAL A 341 43.77 2.17 39.88
C VAL A 341 45.29 2.04 39.94
N TYR A 342 45.93 2.86 40.78
CA TYR A 342 47.30 2.67 41.25
C TYR A 342 47.29 2.47 42.76
N ALA A 343 48.15 1.60 43.30
CA ALA A 343 48.49 1.54 44.71
C ALA A 343 49.85 2.20 44.96
N VAL A 344 49.99 2.82 46.13
CA VAL A 344 51.25 3.41 46.61
C VAL A 344 51.46 3.00 48.06
N ASP A 345 52.60 2.40 48.35
CA ASP A 345 52.96 1.92 49.68
C ASP A 345 53.35 3.06 50.66
N ALA A 346 53.85 2.68 51.83
CA ALA A 346 54.38 3.62 52.83
C ALA A 346 55.73 4.27 52.42
N ALA A 347 56.53 3.62 51.58
CA ALA A 347 57.82 4.12 51.09
C ALA A 347 57.67 5.12 49.92
N GLY A 348 56.54 5.10 49.23
CA GLY A 348 56.22 5.91 48.06
C GLY A 348 56.35 5.19 46.71
N ASN A 349 56.57 3.88 46.68
CA ASN A 349 56.64 3.12 45.42
C ASN A 349 55.24 3.00 44.80
N VAL A 350 55.15 3.18 43.48
CA VAL A 350 53.87 3.16 42.74
C VAL A 350 53.72 1.84 41.99
N SER A 351 52.57 1.20 42.14
CA SER A 351 52.22 -0.05 41.45
C SER A 351 52.21 0.08 39.93
N ALA A 352 52.25 -1.06 39.23
CA ALA A 352 51.65 -1.12 37.90
C ALA A 352 50.15 -0.76 37.99
N PRO A 353 49.55 -0.13 36.96
CA PRO A 353 48.13 0.17 36.97
C PRO A 353 47.26 -1.10 36.90
N SER A 354 46.06 -1.03 37.44
CA SER A 354 45.02 -2.05 37.23
C SER A 354 44.55 -2.14 35.78
N GLY A 355 43.70 -3.13 35.50
CA GLY A 355 42.82 -3.11 34.32
C GLY A 355 41.90 -1.87 34.29
N LYS A 356 41.30 -1.65 33.12
CA LYS A 356 40.39 -0.54 32.84
C LYS A 356 39.02 -0.77 33.48
N ILE A 357 38.42 0.29 34.02
CA ILE A 357 37.00 0.33 34.41
C ILE A 357 36.38 1.63 33.93
N THR A 358 35.12 1.59 33.50
CA THR A 358 34.42 2.74 32.92
C THR A 358 33.46 3.34 33.95
N LEU A 359 33.51 4.67 34.11
CA LEU A 359 32.48 5.45 34.79
C LEU A 359 31.47 6.00 33.78
N SER A 360 30.20 5.70 33.99
CA SER A 360 29.07 6.20 33.20
C SER A 360 28.41 7.40 33.87
N ALA A 361 27.80 8.28 33.06
CA ALA A 361 27.00 9.40 33.57
C ALA A 361 25.73 8.89 34.29
N PRO A 362 25.27 9.57 35.37
CA PRO A 362 23.98 9.27 35.98
C PRO A 362 22.84 9.46 34.98
N GLN A 363 22.04 8.42 34.79
CA GLN A 363 20.81 8.46 33.97
C GLN A 363 19.57 8.63 34.86
N MET A 364 18.44 8.95 34.25
CA MET A 364 17.13 8.86 34.91
C MET A 364 16.76 7.40 35.18
N LYS A 365 15.79 7.16 36.08
CA LYS A 365 15.20 5.82 36.21
C LYS A 365 14.39 5.45 34.97
N GLN A 366 14.10 4.17 34.81
CA GLN A 366 13.13 3.69 33.82
C GLN A 366 11.75 4.31 34.10
N PRO A 367 11.06 4.86 33.08
CA PRO A 367 9.76 5.49 33.27
C PRO A 367 8.64 4.46 33.45
N THR A 368 7.51 4.90 33.98
CA THR A 368 6.25 4.14 33.97
C THR A 368 5.35 4.62 32.84
N LEU A 369 4.57 3.71 32.27
CA LEU A 369 3.68 4.01 31.14
C LEU A 369 2.22 3.82 31.56
N HIS A 370 1.36 4.77 31.21
CA HIS A 370 -0.09 4.69 31.40
C HIS A 370 -0.80 5.63 30.42
N PHE A 371 -2.07 5.35 30.14
CA PHE A 371 -2.93 6.27 29.39
C PHE A 371 -3.68 7.19 30.35
N PHE A 372 -3.79 8.48 30.03
CA PHE A 372 -4.71 9.41 30.72
C PHE A 372 -6.13 9.29 30.17
N ASP A 373 -6.24 9.07 28.86
CA ASP A 373 -7.46 8.88 28.08
C ASP A 373 -7.12 7.99 26.87
N GLY A 374 -8.10 7.65 26.03
CA GLY A 374 -7.88 6.77 24.88
C GLY A 374 -6.88 7.30 23.82
N ARG A 375 -6.54 8.58 23.79
CA ARG A 375 -5.59 9.17 22.83
C ARG A 375 -4.27 9.60 23.47
N SER A 376 -4.21 9.73 24.79
CA SER A 376 -3.09 10.35 25.52
C SER A 376 -2.26 9.32 26.31
N LEU A 377 -1.17 8.83 25.72
CA LEU A 377 -0.19 7.99 26.40
C LEU A 377 0.83 8.86 27.16
N ALA A 378 1.02 8.59 28.45
CA ALA A 378 2.02 9.22 29.30
C ALA A 378 3.20 8.28 29.57
N ILE A 379 4.41 8.75 29.27
CA ILE A 379 5.68 8.16 29.71
C ILE A 379 6.19 9.02 30.87
N ALA A 380 6.07 8.50 32.09
CA ALA A 380 6.25 9.24 33.33
C ALA A 380 7.60 8.94 33.99
N TYR A 381 8.36 9.98 34.33
CA TYR A 381 9.62 9.90 35.05
C TYR A 381 9.46 10.34 36.52
N ASP A 382 10.42 10.00 37.37
CA ASP A 382 10.47 10.42 38.78
C ASP A 382 11.15 11.77 39.02
N GLU A 383 11.55 12.46 37.95
CA GLU A 383 12.06 13.83 37.97
C GLU A 383 11.54 14.66 36.78
N THR A 384 11.45 15.98 36.97
CA THR A 384 10.97 16.92 35.94
C THR A 384 11.84 16.87 34.69
N LEU A 385 11.21 16.80 33.52
CA LEU A 385 11.86 16.78 32.20
C LEU A 385 12.18 18.18 31.68
N ASN A 386 13.16 18.27 30.79
CA ASN A 386 13.52 19.50 30.09
C ASN A 386 12.74 19.58 28.75
N PRO A 387 11.86 20.58 28.55
CA PRO A 387 11.00 20.67 27.37
C PRO A 387 11.74 21.02 26.07
N LEU A 388 13.06 21.25 26.11
CA LEU A 388 13.88 21.42 24.90
C LEU A 388 14.33 20.08 24.28
N TYR A 389 14.14 18.96 24.98
CA TYR A 389 14.54 17.62 24.54
C TYR A 389 13.31 16.73 24.26
N VAL A 390 12.34 17.25 23.50
CA VAL A 390 11.18 16.48 23.03
C VAL A 390 11.67 15.45 22.00
N PRO A 391 11.37 14.15 22.17
CA PRO A 391 11.81 13.13 21.23
C PRO A 391 10.99 13.20 19.94
N SER A 392 11.60 12.81 18.82
CA SER A 392 10.92 12.74 17.53
C SER A 392 9.98 11.52 17.45
N VAL A 393 9.04 11.55 16.50
CA VAL A 393 8.15 10.42 16.20
C VAL A 393 8.90 9.15 15.76
N ASN A 394 10.16 9.27 15.34
CA ASN A 394 11.00 8.12 14.98
C ASN A 394 11.73 7.51 16.17
N GLU A 395 11.75 8.19 17.33
CA GLU A 395 12.36 7.70 18.56
C GLU A 395 11.36 7.02 19.49
N ILE A 396 10.05 7.22 19.27
CA ILE A 396 8.98 6.51 19.98
C ILE A 396 8.20 5.67 18.97
N SER A 397 8.24 4.34 19.12
CA SER A 397 7.37 3.43 18.36
C SER A 397 6.29 2.87 19.28
N ILE A 398 5.03 3.06 18.89
CA ILE A 398 3.86 2.44 19.53
C ILE A 398 3.26 1.49 18.51
N TYR A 399 2.96 0.25 18.91
CA TYR A 399 2.34 -0.72 18.02
C TYR A 399 1.39 -1.67 18.76
N THR A 400 0.29 -2.05 18.10
CA THR A 400 -0.49 -3.21 18.53
C THR A 400 0.32 -4.47 18.24
N LYS A 401 0.17 -5.47 19.11
CA LYS A 401 0.71 -6.81 18.88
C LYS A 401 -0.45 -7.74 18.52
N ASP A 402 -0.70 -7.81 17.23
CA ASP A 402 -1.68 -8.71 16.65
C ASP A 402 -0.93 -9.99 16.24
N GLY A 403 -0.57 -10.79 17.25
CA GLY A 403 0.16 -12.07 17.08
C GLY A 403 1.67 -11.91 16.96
N GLU A 404 2.24 -12.47 15.89
CA GLU A 404 3.61 -12.18 15.45
C GLU A 404 3.69 -10.86 14.65
N LEU A 405 2.54 -10.28 14.25
CA LEU A 405 2.51 -8.94 13.67
C LEU A 405 2.57 -7.88 14.77
N ARG A 406 3.51 -6.96 14.55
CA ARG A 406 3.52 -5.64 15.18
C ARG A 406 2.95 -4.68 14.15
N LEU A 407 2.07 -3.77 14.56
CA LEU A 407 1.38 -2.86 13.65
C LEU A 407 1.38 -1.45 14.25
N PRO A 408 2.01 -0.46 13.60
CA PRO A 408 2.33 0.80 14.25
C PRO A 408 1.06 1.64 14.43
N GLN A 409 1.06 2.48 15.46
CA GLN A 409 0.06 3.50 15.66
C GLN A 409 0.63 4.86 15.28
N GLU A 410 -0.13 5.61 14.50
CA GLU A 410 0.26 6.95 14.09
C GLU A 410 0.27 7.89 15.30
N ILE A 411 1.41 8.55 15.51
CA ILE A 411 1.61 9.54 16.57
C ILE A 411 1.33 10.92 15.98
N LYS A 412 0.23 11.53 16.41
CA LYS A 412 -0.19 12.87 15.99
C LYS A 412 0.69 13.98 16.60
N ARG A 413 1.14 13.79 17.84
CA ARG A 413 1.93 14.79 18.57
C ARG A 413 2.73 14.16 19.71
N ILE A 414 3.90 14.73 19.99
CA ILE A 414 4.68 14.46 21.20
C ILE A 414 4.96 15.81 21.87
N GLU A 415 4.80 15.89 23.19
CA GLU A 415 5.22 17.04 23.99
C GLU A 415 5.79 16.62 25.35
N ILE A 416 6.50 17.53 26.02
CA ILE A 416 7.00 17.32 27.39
C ILE A 416 6.27 18.28 28.33
N THR A 417 5.60 17.71 29.33
CA THR A 417 4.81 18.46 30.32
C THR A 417 5.18 17.98 31.73
N GLY A 418 5.95 18.79 32.45
CA GLY A 418 6.40 18.45 33.81
C GLY A 418 7.32 17.23 33.82
N GLN A 419 6.85 16.11 34.37
CA GLN A 419 7.58 14.84 34.44
C GLN A 419 7.18 13.82 33.35
N TYR A 420 6.30 14.23 32.42
CA TYR A 420 5.74 13.36 31.39
C TYR A 420 6.28 13.71 30.00
N ILE A 421 6.61 12.69 29.21
CA ILE A 421 6.45 12.78 27.75
C ILE A 421 5.00 12.38 27.49
N LEU A 422 4.22 13.28 26.90
CA LEU A 422 2.85 13.05 26.49
C LEU A 422 2.84 12.75 24.99
N VAL A 423 2.33 11.57 24.61
CA VAL A 423 2.22 11.11 23.23
C VAL A 423 0.73 11.06 22.88
N THR A 424 0.32 11.90 21.92
CA THR A 424 -1.05 11.94 21.40
C THR A 424 -1.15 11.06 20.16
N LEU A 425 -2.01 10.05 20.20
CA LEU A 425 -2.31 9.17 19.08
C LEU A 425 -3.24 9.86 18.06
N ALA A 426 -3.06 9.53 16.78
CA ALA A 426 -3.93 10.00 15.70
C ALA A 426 -5.34 9.40 15.80
N GLU A 427 -5.47 8.17 16.27
CA GLU A 427 -6.73 7.49 16.59
C GLU A 427 -6.79 7.04 18.06
N PRO A 428 -7.99 6.82 18.65
CA PRO A 428 -8.11 6.34 20.02
C PRO A 428 -7.65 4.88 20.13
N GLN A 429 -6.88 4.59 21.17
CA GLN A 429 -6.56 3.24 21.58
C GLN A 429 -7.82 2.51 22.06
N PRO A 430 -8.17 1.35 21.48
CA PRO A 430 -9.27 0.53 21.98
C PRO A 430 -9.03 0.07 23.41
N MET A 431 -10.08 0.09 24.23
CA MET A 431 -10.00 -0.32 25.63
C MET A 431 -9.63 -1.80 25.77
N ALA A 432 -8.90 -2.14 26.83
CA ALA A 432 -8.41 -3.49 27.14
C ALA A 432 -7.52 -4.16 26.06
N ARG A 433 -7.15 -3.45 24.98
CA ARG A 433 -6.14 -3.92 24.03
C ARG A 433 -4.76 -3.38 24.44
N PRO A 434 -3.73 -4.24 24.59
CA PRO A 434 -2.37 -3.77 24.87
C PRO A 434 -1.67 -3.27 23.60
N VAL A 435 -0.86 -2.23 23.77
CA VAL A 435 0.17 -1.79 22.82
C VAL A 435 1.54 -1.98 23.44
N GLU A 436 2.51 -2.33 22.62
CA GLU A 436 3.93 -2.31 23.00
C GLU A 436 4.53 -0.97 22.60
N VAL A 437 5.20 -0.32 23.56
CA VAL A 437 5.85 0.98 23.39
C VAL A 437 7.36 0.81 23.52
N VAL A 438 8.09 1.42 22.59
CA VAL A 438 9.55 1.44 22.54
C VAL A 438 10.02 2.89 22.49
N TYR A 439 11.00 3.25 23.31
CA TYR A 439 11.76 4.49 23.18
C TYR A 439 13.22 4.18 22.86
N ALA A 440 13.64 4.55 21.65
CA ALA A 440 14.96 4.30 21.08
C ALA A 440 15.58 5.63 20.60
N PRO A 441 16.29 6.39 21.46
CA PRO A 441 16.92 7.65 21.08
C PRO A 441 17.96 7.44 19.97
N LEU A 442 17.91 8.27 18.92
CA LEU A 442 18.79 8.15 17.76
C LEU A 442 20.17 8.76 17.99
N SER A 443 20.30 9.69 18.95
CA SER A 443 21.56 10.39 19.24
C SER A 443 21.66 10.92 20.67
N ALA A 444 22.89 11.21 21.12
CA ALA A 444 23.12 11.88 22.41
C ALA A 444 22.59 13.33 22.49
N SER A 445 22.28 13.93 21.33
CA SER A 445 21.66 15.25 21.17
C SER A 445 20.13 15.21 21.24
N THR A 446 19.50 14.11 20.85
CA THR A 446 18.02 13.95 20.82
C THR A 446 17.46 13.16 22.01
N VAL A 447 18.33 12.53 22.81
CA VAL A 447 17.91 11.86 24.05
C VAL A 447 17.18 12.81 25.00
N VAL A 448 16.02 12.38 25.50
CA VAL A 448 15.23 13.08 26.52
C VAL A 448 16.08 13.29 27.76
N ARG A 449 15.95 14.46 28.41
CA ARG A 449 16.71 14.81 29.62
C ARG A 449 15.82 15.34 30.73
N SER A 450 16.23 15.10 31.98
CA SER A 450 15.67 15.86 33.10
C SER A 450 16.08 17.33 33.05
N ALA A 451 15.40 18.17 33.84
CA ALA A 451 15.78 19.56 34.09
C ALA A 451 17.21 19.68 34.65
N ASN A 452 17.72 18.63 35.29
CA ASN A 452 19.10 18.53 35.80
C ASN A 452 20.10 17.98 34.76
N GLY A 453 19.66 17.73 33.52
CA GLY A 453 20.51 17.31 32.40
C GLY A 453 20.78 15.80 32.29
N LYS A 454 20.30 14.97 33.23
CA LYS A 454 20.44 13.51 33.17
C LYS A 454 19.70 12.97 31.94
N PRO A 455 20.34 12.15 31.08
CA PRO A 455 19.66 11.52 29.95
C PRO A 455 18.71 10.40 30.41
N SER A 456 17.65 10.18 29.64
CA SER A 456 16.80 9.02 29.75
C SER A 456 17.53 7.75 29.31
N PRO A 457 17.31 6.60 29.97
CA PRO A 457 17.60 5.31 29.35
C PRO A 457 16.67 5.07 28.16
N ALA A 458 17.12 4.26 27.20
CA ALA A 458 16.23 3.63 26.24
C ALA A 458 15.36 2.58 26.95
N PHE A 459 14.16 2.32 26.42
CA PHE A 459 13.25 1.35 27.02
C PHE A 459 12.35 0.64 26.01
N GLY A 460 11.78 -0.47 26.47
CA GLY A 460 10.80 -1.27 25.74
C GLY A 460 11.40 -2.46 24.98
N PRO A 461 10.56 -3.30 24.35
CA PRO A 461 9.10 -3.18 24.29
C PRO A 461 8.43 -3.29 25.67
N THR A 462 7.64 -2.27 26.02
CA THR A 462 6.87 -2.21 27.26
C THR A 462 5.38 -2.27 26.91
N ALA A 463 4.69 -3.31 27.36
CA ALA A 463 3.24 -3.43 27.17
C ALA A 463 2.48 -2.47 28.09
N VAL A 464 1.52 -1.74 27.54
CA VAL A 464 0.59 -0.86 28.25
C VAL A 464 -0.77 -0.91 27.55
N GLN A 465 -1.86 -0.82 28.31
CA GLN A 465 -3.22 -0.79 27.75
C GLN A 465 -4.00 0.39 28.31
N TYR A 466 -4.93 0.92 27.53
CA TYR A 466 -5.95 1.82 28.04
C TYR A 466 -7.07 0.97 28.65
N LEU A 467 -7.21 1.00 29.98
CA LEU A 467 -8.33 0.37 30.68
C LEU A 467 -8.63 1.14 31.96
N PRO A 468 -9.55 2.13 31.91
CA PRO A 468 -9.87 2.94 33.07
C PRO A 468 -10.87 2.23 33.99
N ASP A 469 -10.87 2.51 35.31
CA ASP A 469 -11.76 1.83 36.26
C ASP A 469 -13.26 2.12 36.05
N ASN A 470 -13.59 3.20 35.32
CA ASN A 470 -14.97 3.67 35.10
C ASN A 470 -15.59 3.25 33.75
N VAL A 471 -15.14 2.14 33.14
CA VAL A 471 -15.62 1.68 31.81
C VAL A 471 -17.15 1.67 31.68
N ARG A 472 -17.88 1.26 32.73
CA ARG A 472 -19.35 1.20 32.68
C ARG A 472 -19.98 2.56 32.38
N SER A 473 -19.54 3.62 33.07
CA SER A 473 -20.06 4.97 32.84
C SER A 473 -19.64 5.52 31.48
N LEU A 474 -18.46 5.14 30.97
CA LEU A 474 -18.04 5.50 29.61
C LEU A 474 -18.88 4.77 28.55
N LEU A 475 -19.30 3.53 28.80
CA LEU A 475 -20.23 2.78 27.95
C LEU A 475 -21.63 3.40 27.96
N GLU A 476 -22.15 3.76 29.14
CA GLU A 476 -23.43 4.46 29.31
C GLU A 476 -23.44 5.82 28.56
N GLU A 477 -22.35 6.60 28.66
CA GLU A 477 -22.18 7.86 27.92
C GLU A 477 -22.09 7.64 26.40
N LEU A 478 -21.42 6.57 25.96
CA LEU A 478 -21.31 6.22 24.55
C LEU A 478 -22.65 5.74 23.97
N ILE A 479 -23.45 4.98 24.74
CA ILE A 479 -24.81 4.58 24.38
C ILE A 479 -25.69 5.82 24.18
N ALA A 480 -25.74 6.73 25.15
CA ALA A 480 -26.51 7.96 25.03
C ALA A 480 -26.05 8.82 23.83
N SER A 481 -24.75 8.81 23.52
CA SER A 481 -24.19 9.47 22.33
C SER A 481 -24.61 8.78 21.03
N ALA A 482 -24.72 7.45 21.01
CA ALA A 482 -25.19 6.66 19.87
C ALA A 482 -26.68 6.92 19.58
N GLU A 483 -27.52 6.89 20.62
CA GLU A 483 -28.95 7.24 20.53
C GLU A 483 -29.12 8.69 20.04
N THR A 484 -28.35 9.64 20.59
CA THR A 484 -28.38 11.03 20.15
C THR A 484 -27.96 11.18 18.68
N LEU A 485 -26.96 10.43 18.21
CA LEU A 485 -26.56 10.44 16.81
C LEU A 485 -27.66 9.86 15.90
N ARG A 486 -28.20 8.71 16.28
CA ARG A 486 -29.29 8.00 15.60
C ARG A 486 -30.53 8.89 15.45
N ASP A 487 -31.02 9.46 16.54
CA ASP A 487 -32.27 10.24 16.56
C ASP A 487 -32.15 11.60 15.87
N ASN A 488 -30.93 12.16 15.76
CA ASN A 488 -30.65 13.35 14.94
C ASN A 488 -30.33 13.03 13.48
N SER A 489 -30.35 11.75 13.07
CA SER A 489 -30.06 11.31 11.71
C SER A 489 -31.35 10.94 10.97
N THR A 490 -31.34 11.07 9.64
CA THR A 490 -32.51 10.75 8.80
C THR A 490 -32.22 9.50 7.96
N PRO A 491 -33.08 8.46 8.00
CA PRO A 491 -32.95 7.30 7.11
C PRO A 491 -33.33 7.66 5.66
N GLY A 492 -32.62 7.09 4.70
CA GLY A 492 -32.88 7.27 3.27
C GLY A 492 -31.74 6.77 2.36
N ASN A 493 -31.95 6.92 1.06
CA ASN A 493 -31.06 6.52 -0.05
C ASN A 493 -30.54 7.74 -0.86
N THR A 494 -30.59 8.93 -0.25
CA THR A 494 -30.24 10.22 -0.87
C THR A 494 -29.23 10.99 -0.04
N SER A 495 -28.58 11.98 -0.64
CA SER A 495 -27.62 12.86 0.03
C SER A 495 -28.11 13.38 1.39
N ASP A 496 -27.15 13.43 2.31
CA ASP A 496 -27.32 13.79 3.71
C ASP A 496 -28.18 12.86 4.57
N THR A 497 -28.72 11.77 4.00
CA THR A 497 -29.37 10.68 4.74
C THR A 497 -28.42 9.50 4.97
N TYR A 498 -28.86 8.50 5.73
CA TYR A 498 -28.11 7.27 6.01
C TYR A 498 -28.94 6.05 5.56
N PRO A 499 -28.33 5.00 4.97
CA PRO A 499 -29.05 3.82 4.52
C PRO A 499 -29.83 3.13 5.65
N PRO A 500 -31.00 2.53 5.36
CA PRO A 500 -31.78 1.80 6.37
C PRO A 500 -30.99 0.70 7.09
N PHE A 501 -30.11 -0.02 6.39
CA PHE A 501 -29.26 -1.05 6.99
C PHE A 501 -28.27 -0.50 8.03
N ALA A 502 -27.83 0.76 7.88
CA ALA A 502 -26.90 1.39 8.82
C ALA A 502 -27.60 1.71 10.14
N PHE A 503 -28.87 2.13 10.09
CA PHE A 503 -29.72 2.24 11.26
C PHE A 503 -29.92 0.89 11.96
N GLU A 504 -30.22 -0.18 11.20
CA GLU A 504 -30.36 -1.52 11.79
C GLU A 504 -29.09 -1.97 12.52
N GLN A 505 -27.91 -1.76 11.91
CA GLN A 505 -26.62 -2.10 12.52
C GLN A 505 -26.34 -1.28 13.78
N LEU A 506 -26.61 0.03 13.78
CA LEU A 506 -26.44 0.88 14.95
C LEU A 506 -27.43 0.50 16.07
N ASP A 507 -28.68 0.17 15.74
CA ASP A 507 -29.71 -0.23 16.70
C ASP A 507 -29.35 -1.55 17.40
N GLN A 508 -28.88 -2.55 16.65
CA GLN A 508 -28.36 -3.80 17.24
C GLN A 508 -27.13 -3.53 18.13
N ALA A 509 -26.23 -2.62 17.73
CA ALA A 509 -25.07 -2.26 18.53
C ALA A 509 -25.45 -1.61 19.86
N ILE A 510 -26.43 -0.70 19.84
CA ILE A 510 -26.98 -0.05 21.03
C ILE A 510 -27.63 -1.09 21.96
N LEU A 511 -28.47 -1.98 21.42
CA LEU A 511 -29.11 -3.07 22.19
C LEU A 511 -28.08 -4.01 22.84
N ASN A 512 -27.04 -4.39 22.08
CA ASN A 512 -25.96 -5.23 22.59
C ASN A 512 -25.18 -4.54 23.69
N ALA A 513 -24.86 -3.24 23.53
CA ALA A 513 -24.19 -2.44 24.54
C ALA A 513 -25.03 -2.33 25.84
N TYR A 514 -26.33 -2.07 25.73
CA TYR A 514 -27.26 -2.10 26.87
C TYR A 514 -27.24 -3.44 27.60
N SER A 515 -27.28 -4.57 26.88
CA SER A 515 -27.27 -5.91 27.49
C SER A 515 -26.04 -6.17 28.38
N VAL A 516 -24.90 -5.51 28.06
CA VAL A 516 -23.67 -5.59 28.84
C VAL A 516 -23.64 -4.54 29.96
N ALA A 517 -24.13 -3.32 29.70
CA ALA A 517 -24.19 -2.20 30.64
C ALA A 517 -25.20 -2.41 31.78
N ASP A 518 -26.34 -3.08 31.54
CA ASP A 518 -27.35 -3.38 32.57
C ASP A 518 -26.99 -4.60 33.42
N SER A 519 -26.14 -5.50 32.92
CA SER A 519 -25.73 -6.69 33.64
C SER A 519 -24.81 -6.32 34.84
N PRO A 520 -25.22 -6.60 36.10
CA PRO A 520 -24.45 -6.21 37.28
C PRO A 520 -23.15 -7.00 37.44
N ASN A 521 -23.03 -8.15 36.76
CA ASN A 521 -21.89 -9.05 36.83
C ASN A 521 -20.95 -8.94 35.60
N SER A 522 -21.17 -7.98 34.69
CA SER A 522 -20.26 -7.73 33.57
C SER A 522 -18.87 -7.32 34.08
N THR A 523 -17.83 -8.03 33.64
CA THR A 523 -16.43 -7.70 33.96
C THR A 523 -15.98 -6.43 33.22
N ILE A 524 -14.87 -5.84 33.68
CA ILE A 524 -14.29 -4.63 33.08
C ILE A 524 -13.91 -4.88 31.61
N GLU A 525 -13.38 -6.07 31.29
CA GLU A 525 -13.02 -6.49 29.94
C GLU A 525 -14.25 -6.66 29.04
N ARG A 526 -15.36 -7.21 29.57
CA ARG A 526 -16.62 -7.34 28.82
C ARG A 526 -17.22 -5.96 28.52
N LEU A 527 -17.21 -5.06 29.49
CA LEU A 527 -17.63 -3.65 29.30
C LEU A 527 -16.75 -2.93 28.27
N ALA A 528 -15.43 -3.15 28.31
CA ALA A 528 -14.48 -2.58 27.36
C ALA A 528 -14.69 -3.11 25.94
N SER A 529 -15.01 -4.40 25.79
CA SER A 529 -15.35 -4.99 24.49
C SER A 529 -16.61 -4.36 23.90
N ALA A 530 -17.68 -4.24 24.69
CA ALA A 530 -18.93 -3.60 24.27
C ALA A 530 -18.73 -2.11 23.91
N TYR A 531 -17.90 -1.38 24.67
CA TYR A 531 -17.51 0.00 24.32
C TYR A 531 -16.80 0.07 22.97
N ASN A 532 -15.81 -0.78 22.74
CA ASN A 532 -15.05 -0.80 21.48
C ASN A 532 -15.95 -1.15 20.28
N GLN A 533 -16.87 -2.11 20.43
CA GLN A 533 -17.83 -2.48 19.40
C GLN A 533 -18.76 -1.30 19.08
N LEU A 534 -19.43 -0.73 20.08
CA LEU A 534 -20.37 0.38 19.86
C LEU A 534 -19.67 1.62 19.27
N TYR A 535 -18.47 1.95 19.74
CA TYR A 535 -17.69 3.09 19.24
C TYR A 535 -17.47 2.98 17.72
N GLN A 536 -17.20 1.77 17.24
CA GLN A 536 -16.92 1.53 15.84
C GLN A 536 -18.19 1.48 14.98
N GLN A 537 -19.32 1.01 15.53
CA GLN A 537 -20.62 1.12 14.86
C GLN A 537 -21.06 2.59 14.72
N ILE A 538 -20.78 3.43 15.72
CA ILE A 538 -20.95 4.89 15.64
C ILE A 538 -20.10 5.49 14.50
N GLU A 539 -18.82 5.14 14.38
CA GLU A 539 -17.95 5.65 13.31
C GLU A 539 -18.30 5.08 11.92
N ALA A 540 -18.74 3.83 11.84
CA ALA A 540 -19.25 3.21 10.61
C ALA A 540 -20.55 3.91 10.15
N PHE A 541 -21.49 4.13 11.07
CA PHE A 541 -22.71 4.88 10.81
C PHE A 541 -22.40 6.29 10.29
N LYS A 542 -21.54 7.05 10.97
CA LYS A 542 -21.08 8.39 10.50
C LYS A 542 -20.51 8.37 9.08
N LYS A 543 -19.75 7.32 8.73
CA LYS A 543 -19.18 7.14 7.38
C LYS A 543 -20.22 6.79 6.33
N SER A 544 -21.25 6.02 6.69
CA SER A 544 -22.37 5.64 5.81
C SER A 544 -23.32 6.80 5.43
N ARG A 545 -23.08 8.03 5.90
CA ARG A 545 -23.84 9.21 5.45
C ARG A 545 -23.61 9.44 3.96
N LEU A 546 -24.67 9.24 3.17
CA LEU A 546 -24.66 9.30 1.71
C LEU A 546 -24.20 10.67 1.21
N LYS A 547 -23.36 10.67 0.17
CA LYS A 547 -22.87 11.88 -0.48
C LYS A 547 -23.80 12.33 -1.61
N PRO A 548 -23.73 13.61 -2.04
CA PRO A 548 -24.36 14.04 -3.28
C PRO A 548 -23.94 13.18 -4.46
N LEU A 549 -24.89 12.92 -5.36
CA LEU A 549 -24.60 12.34 -6.66
C LEU A 549 -23.60 13.21 -7.44
N LYS A 550 -22.80 12.56 -8.28
CA LYS A 550 -21.86 13.18 -9.21
C LYS A 550 -22.16 12.73 -10.63
N ILE A 551 -21.67 13.49 -11.60
CA ILE A 551 -21.73 13.16 -13.02
C ILE A 551 -20.38 13.43 -13.70
N SER A 552 -19.94 12.45 -14.49
CA SER A 552 -18.76 12.47 -15.36
C SER A 552 -19.18 12.15 -16.80
N PRO A 553 -18.41 12.54 -17.83
CA PRO A 553 -18.48 11.88 -19.13
C PRO A 553 -18.07 10.41 -18.98
N ALA A 554 -18.68 9.49 -19.72
CA ALA A 554 -18.34 8.07 -19.65
C ALA A 554 -16.92 7.74 -20.18
N GLU A 555 -16.37 8.59 -21.06
CA GLU A 555 -15.00 8.47 -21.59
C GLU A 555 -14.30 9.84 -21.64
N GLU A 556 -12.97 9.84 -21.55
CA GLU A 556 -12.17 11.05 -21.72
C GLU A 556 -12.29 11.56 -23.16
N ASN A 557 -12.75 12.81 -23.33
CA ASN A 557 -13.10 13.43 -24.62
C ASN A 557 -14.37 12.85 -25.30
N ALA A 558 -15.26 12.20 -24.55
CA ALA A 558 -16.58 11.79 -25.04
C ALA A 558 -17.30 12.92 -25.80
N SER A 559 -18.01 12.57 -26.88
CA SER A 559 -18.76 13.52 -27.69
C SER A 559 -19.96 12.86 -28.36
N PHE A 560 -20.97 13.67 -28.69
CA PHE A 560 -22.20 13.19 -29.32
C PHE A 560 -22.14 13.45 -30.83
N VAL A 561 -21.87 12.41 -31.62
CA VAL A 561 -21.74 12.51 -33.08
C VAL A 561 -23.11 12.63 -33.76
N LEU A 562 -23.25 13.58 -34.68
CA LEU A 562 -24.47 13.80 -35.46
C LEU A 562 -24.19 14.04 -36.95
N ASN A 563 -24.99 13.41 -37.79
CA ASN A 563 -24.99 13.58 -39.24
C ASN A 563 -26.12 14.50 -39.68
N SER A 564 -25.76 15.75 -39.99
CA SER A 564 -26.65 16.81 -40.48
C SER A 564 -27.33 16.48 -41.81
N ASN A 565 -26.61 15.80 -42.72
CA ASN A 565 -27.07 15.52 -44.08
C ASN A 565 -28.17 14.44 -44.12
N ARG A 566 -28.14 13.48 -43.18
CA ARG A 566 -29.07 12.33 -43.13
C ARG A 566 -30.53 12.70 -42.87
N LEU A 567 -30.79 13.81 -42.20
CA LEU A 567 -32.16 14.30 -41.94
C LEU A 567 -32.93 14.57 -43.24
N SER A 568 -32.25 15.08 -44.27
CA SER A 568 -32.88 15.50 -45.54
C SER A 568 -33.41 14.35 -46.41
N VAL A 569 -32.95 13.12 -46.16
CA VAL A 569 -33.23 11.95 -47.00
C VAL A 569 -34.09 10.91 -46.28
N ASN A 570 -33.83 10.64 -44.99
CA ASN A 570 -34.47 9.54 -44.25
C ASN A 570 -34.98 9.94 -42.84
N GLY A 571 -34.85 11.20 -42.41
CA GLY A 571 -35.33 11.66 -41.10
C GLY A 571 -34.65 11.05 -39.87
N MET A 572 -33.54 10.33 -40.04
CA MET A 572 -32.80 9.67 -38.94
C MET A 572 -32.18 10.71 -38.01
N SER A 573 -32.64 10.71 -36.77
CA SER A 573 -32.08 11.44 -35.62
C SER A 573 -31.74 10.43 -34.52
N ALA A 574 -30.65 10.69 -33.80
CA ALA A 574 -30.17 9.81 -32.74
C ALA A 574 -31.12 9.84 -31.53
N ARG A 575 -31.39 8.70 -30.90
CA ARG A 575 -32.23 8.60 -29.70
C ARG A 575 -31.38 8.17 -28.51
N ILE A 576 -31.37 8.96 -27.44
CA ILE A 576 -30.76 8.59 -26.16
C ILE A 576 -31.76 7.70 -25.39
N THR A 577 -31.31 6.52 -24.96
CA THR A 577 -32.10 5.50 -24.25
C THR A 577 -31.30 4.92 -23.07
N ASP A 578 -31.96 4.17 -22.20
CA ASP A 578 -31.44 3.38 -21.09
C ASP A 578 -31.18 1.90 -21.47
N SER A 579 -31.75 1.41 -22.57
CA SER A 579 -31.70 -0.01 -22.96
C SER A 579 -30.28 -0.54 -23.14
N SER A 580 -29.86 -1.48 -22.28
CA SER A 580 -28.61 -2.23 -22.39
C SER A 580 -28.68 -3.40 -23.40
N LEU A 581 -29.83 -3.63 -24.02
CA LEU A 581 -30.09 -4.76 -24.93
C LEU A 581 -29.87 -4.44 -26.41
N GLU A 582 -29.63 -3.18 -26.76
CA GLU A 582 -29.35 -2.75 -28.13
C GLU A 582 -27.88 -2.32 -28.23
N GLU A 583 -27.17 -2.79 -29.27
CA GLU A 583 -25.82 -2.30 -29.57
C GLU A 583 -25.84 -0.77 -29.73
N ASP A 584 -24.83 -0.08 -29.18
CA ASP A 584 -24.69 1.37 -29.35
C ASP A 584 -24.45 1.69 -30.84
N ARG A 585 -25.44 2.34 -31.45
CA ARG A 585 -25.52 2.62 -32.88
C ARG A 585 -25.87 4.08 -33.08
N TYR A 586 -25.54 4.62 -34.25
CA TYR A 586 -25.83 6.02 -34.59
C TYR A 586 -27.25 6.48 -34.23
N ASP A 587 -28.25 5.64 -34.56
CA ASP A 587 -29.67 5.91 -34.36
C ASP A 587 -30.12 5.73 -32.90
N ILE A 588 -29.39 4.98 -32.08
CA ILE A 588 -29.78 4.63 -30.70
C ILE A 588 -28.54 4.60 -29.80
N ARG A 589 -28.44 5.58 -28.90
CA ARG A 589 -27.33 5.80 -27.97
C ARG A 589 -27.74 5.41 -26.56
N ASN A 590 -27.04 4.49 -25.91
CA ASN A 590 -27.26 4.24 -24.48
C ASN A 590 -26.68 5.41 -23.66
N ILE A 591 -27.44 5.93 -22.68
CA ILE A 591 -27.03 7.05 -21.83
C ILE A 591 -25.77 6.74 -21.00
N GLY A 592 -25.59 5.49 -20.56
CA GLY A 592 -24.40 5.02 -19.85
C GLY A 592 -23.11 5.02 -20.69
N ASN A 593 -23.22 5.09 -22.02
CA ASN A 593 -22.07 5.28 -22.92
C ASN A 593 -21.75 6.77 -23.17
N LEU A 594 -22.56 7.68 -22.64
CA LEU A 594 -22.40 9.12 -22.80
C LEU A 594 -21.93 9.76 -21.49
N ILE A 595 -22.54 9.33 -20.38
CA ILE A 595 -22.33 9.87 -19.05
C ILE A 595 -22.23 8.74 -18.03
N GLU A 596 -21.51 9.00 -16.95
CA GLU A 596 -21.45 8.17 -15.77
C GLU A 596 -22.04 8.96 -14.60
N VAL A 597 -22.89 8.32 -13.79
CA VAL A 597 -23.45 8.92 -12.57
C VAL A 597 -22.98 8.08 -11.39
N THR A 598 -22.28 8.72 -10.46
CA THR A 598 -21.60 8.05 -9.34
C THR A 598 -21.96 8.68 -8.00
N ARG A 599 -21.65 7.97 -6.91
CA ARG A 599 -21.68 8.48 -5.55
C ARG A 599 -20.45 7.94 -4.81
N ASP A 600 -19.85 8.73 -3.91
CA ASP A 600 -18.60 8.35 -3.20
C ASP A 600 -18.80 7.27 -2.10
N ASP A 601 -19.87 6.47 -2.15
CA ASP A 601 -20.13 5.39 -1.18
C ASP A 601 -20.15 4.00 -1.83
N ALA A 602 -19.42 3.08 -1.20
CA ALA A 602 -19.18 1.70 -1.64
C ALA A 602 -20.36 0.76 -1.35
N PHE A 603 -21.60 1.26 -1.44
CA PHE A 603 -22.79 0.53 -0.96
C PHE A 603 -24.03 0.63 -1.86
N THR A 604 -24.09 1.51 -2.86
CA THR A 604 -25.28 1.65 -3.73
C THR A 604 -24.94 1.46 -5.20
N GLU A 605 -25.54 0.44 -5.82
CA GLU A 605 -25.62 0.32 -7.29
C GLU A 605 -26.64 1.33 -7.80
N LEU A 606 -26.25 2.14 -8.79
CA LEU A 606 -27.07 3.19 -9.39
C LEU A 606 -27.55 2.76 -10.77
N GLU A 607 -28.85 2.70 -10.96
CA GLU A 607 -29.48 2.38 -12.24
C GLU A 607 -30.09 3.64 -12.86
N ILE A 608 -29.95 3.80 -14.18
CA ILE A 608 -30.57 4.90 -14.93
C ILE A 608 -31.68 4.31 -15.81
N HIS A 609 -32.92 4.75 -15.59
CA HIS A 609 -34.12 4.27 -16.29
C HIS A 609 -34.81 5.40 -17.04
N TYR A 610 -35.29 5.17 -18.25
CA TYR A 610 -36.01 6.18 -19.03
C TYR A 610 -37.46 6.31 -18.59
N ASP A 611 -37.91 7.54 -18.32
CA ASP A 611 -39.30 7.86 -17.98
C ASP A 611 -40.01 8.50 -19.19
N PRO A 612 -40.89 7.77 -19.89
CA PRO A 612 -41.62 8.27 -21.06
C PRO A 612 -42.75 9.27 -20.70
N VAL A 613 -43.08 9.45 -19.42
CA VAL A 613 -44.07 10.43 -18.96
C VAL A 613 -43.40 11.77 -18.64
N ALA A 614 -42.24 11.74 -17.98
CA ALA A 614 -41.43 12.91 -17.72
C ALA A 614 -40.59 13.36 -18.94
N TYR A 615 -40.39 12.47 -19.92
CA TYR A 615 -39.45 12.62 -21.03
C TYR A 615 -38.00 12.89 -20.56
N GLY A 616 -37.60 12.22 -19.49
CA GLY A 616 -36.29 12.34 -18.84
C GLY A 616 -35.80 10.98 -18.37
N PHE A 617 -34.69 10.94 -17.62
CA PHE A 617 -34.19 9.71 -17.02
C PHE A 617 -34.30 9.79 -15.49
N GLN A 618 -34.76 8.73 -14.86
CA GLN A 618 -34.75 8.57 -13.41
C GLN A 618 -33.46 7.86 -12.99
N ILE A 619 -32.88 8.28 -11.87
CA ILE A 619 -31.79 7.58 -11.20
C ILE A 619 -32.42 6.80 -10.05
N GLN A 620 -32.14 5.51 -9.99
CA GLN A 620 -32.65 4.61 -8.96
C GLN A 620 -31.51 3.99 -8.15
N SER A 621 -31.77 3.74 -6.87
CA SER A 621 -30.93 2.95 -5.98
C SER A 621 -31.85 1.95 -5.26
N GLU A 622 -31.50 0.66 -5.30
CA GLU A 622 -32.32 -0.43 -4.73
C GLU A 622 -33.78 -0.45 -5.26
N GLY A 623 -34.01 0.07 -6.48
CA GLY A 623 -35.33 0.15 -7.12
C GLY A 623 -36.22 1.32 -6.65
N GLU A 624 -35.72 2.25 -5.85
CA GLU A 624 -36.39 3.52 -5.53
C GLU A 624 -35.73 4.69 -6.27
N THR A 625 -36.53 5.60 -6.81
CA THR A 625 -36.06 6.81 -7.52
C THR A 625 -35.52 7.84 -6.54
N ILE A 626 -34.21 8.11 -6.63
CA ILE A 626 -33.47 9.03 -5.76
C ILE A 626 -33.22 10.40 -6.41
N GLY A 627 -33.32 10.47 -7.73
CA GLY A 627 -32.99 11.63 -8.54
C GLY A 627 -33.39 11.46 -10.00
N HIS A 628 -33.04 12.44 -10.83
CA HIS A 628 -33.32 12.42 -12.26
C HIS A 628 -32.24 13.15 -13.07
N ILE A 629 -32.24 12.92 -14.38
CA ILE A 629 -31.33 13.54 -15.34
C ILE A 629 -32.15 14.35 -16.33
N GLU A 630 -31.85 15.64 -16.41
CA GLU A 630 -32.39 16.54 -17.43
C GLU A 630 -31.35 16.71 -18.55
N ILE A 631 -31.79 16.63 -19.80
CA ILE A 631 -30.95 16.87 -20.98
C ILE A 631 -31.42 18.16 -21.65
N GLU A 632 -30.52 19.13 -21.73
CA GLU A 632 -30.69 20.38 -22.46
C GLU A 632 -29.71 20.44 -23.65
N THR A 633 -29.88 21.44 -24.52
CA THR A 633 -28.90 21.80 -25.55
C THR A 633 -28.39 23.21 -25.29
N SER A 634 -27.09 23.44 -25.50
CA SER A 634 -26.48 24.76 -25.36
C SER A 634 -26.96 25.77 -26.42
N ASP A 635 -27.51 25.30 -27.55
CA ASP A 635 -28.14 26.14 -28.57
C ASP A 635 -29.35 25.44 -29.23
N PRO A 636 -30.59 25.74 -28.80
CA PRO A 636 -31.80 25.17 -29.40
C PRO A 636 -32.12 25.70 -30.82
N SER A 637 -31.34 26.65 -31.34
CA SER A 637 -31.42 27.04 -32.77
C SER A 637 -30.60 26.13 -33.69
N LEU A 638 -29.72 25.29 -33.14
CA LEU A 638 -28.89 24.34 -33.87
C LEU A 638 -29.35 22.88 -33.66
N ILE A 639 -29.83 22.55 -32.47
CA ILE A 639 -30.23 21.19 -32.06
C ILE A 639 -31.63 21.23 -31.46
N GLN A 640 -32.48 20.27 -31.83
CA GLN A 640 -33.79 20.04 -31.23
C GLN A 640 -33.76 18.77 -30.40
N LEU A 641 -34.29 18.86 -29.18
CA LEU A 641 -34.55 17.72 -28.30
C LEU A 641 -36.06 17.47 -28.29
N THR A 642 -36.47 16.21 -28.39
CA THR A 642 -37.89 15.81 -28.36
C THR A 642 -38.03 14.49 -27.62
N GLY A 643 -38.84 14.47 -26.55
CA GLY A 643 -39.17 13.23 -25.85
C GLY A 643 -40.07 12.33 -26.70
N GLY A 644 -39.90 11.02 -26.55
CA GLY A 644 -40.77 10.01 -27.14
C GLY A 644 -40.79 8.72 -26.33
N ASP A 645 -41.65 7.77 -26.68
CA ASP A 645 -41.97 6.59 -25.84
C ASP A 645 -40.77 5.69 -25.46
N GLN A 646 -39.61 5.86 -26.10
CA GLN A 646 -38.43 4.96 -26.01
C GLN A 646 -37.09 5.73 -25.85
N GLY A 647 -37.15 7.01 -25.48
CA GLY A 647 -35.96 7.84 -25.27
C GLY A 647 -36.11 9.29 -25.74
N ILE A 648 -35.06 10.08 -25.54
CA ILE A 648 -34.99 11.48 -25.99
C ILE A 648 -34.35 11.52 -27.38
N GLN A 649 -35.07 12.03 -28.36
CA GLN A 649 -34.58 12.20 -29.73
C GLN A 649 -33.79 13.51 -29.86
N VAL A 650 -32.59 13.41 -30.43
CA VAL A 650 -31.63 14.48 -30.67
C VAL A 650 -31.48 14.68 -32.18
N ALA A 651 -31.93 15.84 -32.67
CA ALA A 651 -31.94 16.14 -34.10
C ALA A 651 -31.24 17.48 -34.38
N PRO A 652 -30.32 17.56 -35.37
CA PRO A 652 -29.93 18.84 -35.94
C PRO A 652 -31.14 19.60 -36.53
N VAL A 653 -31.07 20.92 -36.55
CA VAL A 653 -32.00 21.74 -37.34
C VAL A 653 -31.67 21.58 -38.85
N PRO A 654 -32.64 21.53 -39.77
CA PRO A 654 -32.35 21.43 -41.20
C PRO A 654 -31.48 22.57 -41.72
N ASN A 655 -30.37 22.23 -42.39
CA ASN A 655 -29.30 23.16 -42.80
C ASN A 655 -28.58 23.84 -41.62
N VAL A 656 -28.36 23.11 -40.52
CA VAL A 656 -27.55 23.57 -39.38
C VAL A 656 -26.17 24.06 -39.84
N ASP A 657 -25.72 25.14 -39.20
CA ASP A 657 -24.34 25.63 -39.33
C ASP A 657 -23.41 24.73 -38.50
N GLN A 658 -22.66 23.87 -39.18
CA GLN A 658 -21.86 22.80 -38.58
C GLN A 658 -20.57 23.31 -37.93
N ASP A 659 -20.12 24.52 -38.28
CA ASP A 659 -18.91 25.14 -37.72
C ASP A 659 -19.17 25.79 -36.35
N ARG A 660 -20.44 25.89 -35.92
CA ARG A 660 -20.81 26.48 -34.63
C ARG A 660 -20.75 25.44 -33.51
N PRO A 661 -19.99 25.67 -32.43
CA PRO A 661 -19.93 24.74 -31.30
C PRO A 661 -21.28 24.68 -30.58
N VAL A 662 -21.73 23.46 -30.31
CA VAL A 662 -22.96 23.15 -29.57
C VAL A 662 -22.75 21.87 -28.76
N SER A 663 -23.40 21.77 -27.60
CA SER A 663 -23.27 20.66 -26.66
C SER A 663 -24.64 20.19 -26.18
N LEU A 664 -24.72 18.91 -25.80
CA LEU A 664 -25.77 18.45 -24.87
C LEU A 664 -25.32 18.80 -23.44
N ILE A 665 -26.24 19.29 -22.62
CA ILE A 665 -25.98 19.59 -21.21
C ILE A 665 -26.78 18.57 -20.40
N PHE A 666 -26.07 17.69 -19.69
CA PHE A 666 -26.66 16.72 -18.78
C PHE A 666 -26.61 17.29 -17.37
N LYS A 667 -27.76 17.43 -16.70
CA LYS A 667 -27.86 17.86 -15.30
C LYS A 667 -28.39 16.71 -14.47
N VAL A 668 -27.69 16.34 -13.42
CA VAL A 668 -28.15 15.38 -12.42
C VAL A 668 -28.77 16.15 -11.27
N PHE A 669 -30.02 15.81 -10.96
CA PHE A 669 -30.74 16.27 -9.79
C PHE A 669 -30.88 15.15 -8.79
N GLU A 670 -30.71 15.48 -7.51
CA GLU A 670 -31.00 14.60 -6.39
C GLU A 670 -32.08 15.27 -5.54
N LYS A 671 -33.25 14.63 -5.42
CA LYS A 671 -34.51 15.32 -5.04
C LYS A 671 -34.72 16.57 -5.92
N ASP A 672 -34.75 17.76 -5.32
CA ASP A 672 -34.98 19.05 -5.98
C ASP A 672 -33.68 19.85 -6.23
N ALA A 673 -32.50 19.29 -5.96
CA ALA A 673 -31.21 20.01 -6.02
C ALA A 673 -30.32 19.51 -7.16
N GLU A 674 -29.75 20.43 -7.96
CA GLU A 674 -28.72 20.12 -8.97
C GLU A 674 -27.47 19.62 -8.23
N ALA A 675 -27.18 18.32 -8.34
CA ALA A 675 -26.04 17.67 -7.71
C ALA A 675 -24.76 17.83 -8.57
N GLY A 676 -24.94 17.89 -9.90
CA GLY A 676 -23.86 18.20 -10.84
C GLY A 676 -24.36 18.31 -12.27
N LYS A 677 -23.47 18.77 -13.17
CA LYS A 677 -23.73 18.81 -14.60
C LYS A 677 -22.46 18.63 -15.42
N ILE A 678 -22.62 18.15 -16.65
CA ILE A 678 -21.56 18.15 -17.66
C ILE A 678 -22.08 18.71 -18.99
N GLU A 679 -21.15 19.18 -19.82
CA GLU A 679 -21.42 19.53 -21.22
C GLU A 679 -20.72 18.50 -22.11
N LEU A 680 -21.50 17.76 -22.90
CA LEU A 680 -21.02 16.79 -23.87
C LEU A 680 -21.02 17.45 -25.27
N PRO A 681 -19.84 17.75 -25.86
CA PRO A 681 -19.78 18.43 -27.14
C PRO A 681 -20.45 17.60 -28.24
N ILE A 682 -21.25 18.24 -29.08
CA ILE A 682 -21.77 17.64 -30.30
C ILE A 682 -20.73 17.83 -31.40
N ARG A 683 -20.41 16.75 -32.12
CA ARG A 683 -19.57 16.79 -33.32
C ARG A 683 -20.43 16.51 -34.53
N PHE A 684 -20.46 17.45 -35.47
CA PHE A 684 -21.07 17.18 -36.76
C PHE A 684 -20.11 16.40 -37.64
N ASP A 685 -20.60 15.31 -38.18
CA ASP A 685 -19.85 14.41 -39.05
C ASP A 685 -20.66 14.11 -40.30
N SER A 686 -20.09 14.46 -41.45
CA SER A 686 -20.72 14.35 -42.76
C SER A 686 -19.76 13.83 -43.84
N GLU A 687 -18.54 13.44 -43.46
CA GLU A 687 -17.54 12.93 -44.38
C GLU A 687 -17.50 11.41 -44.30
N PRO A 688 -17.60 10.67 -45.41
CA PRO A 688 -17.49 9.21 -45.38
C PRO A 688 -16.05 8.77 -45.08
N PRO A 689 -15.87 7.62 -44.43
CA PRO A 689 -14.54 7.12 -44.13
C PRO A 689 -13.79 6.85 -45.42
N THR A 690 -12.48 7.08 -45.38
CA THR A 690 -11.59 6.87 -46.52
C THR A 690 -10.56 5.79 -46.24
N VAL A 691 -10.26 4.98 -47.26
CA VAL A 691 -9.10 4.08 -47.20
C VAL A 691 -7.82 4.88 -47.32
N THR A 692 -7.00 4.84 -46.26
CA THR A 692 -5.71 5.55 -46.17
C THR A 692 -4.52 4.68 -46.51
N GLY A 693 -4.67 3.35 -46.51
CA GLY A 693 -3.64 2.41 -46.87
C GLY A 693 -4.22 1.08 -47.36
N VAL A 694 -3.56 0.45 -48.33
CA VAL A 694 -3.93 -0.87 -48.84
C VAL A 694 -2.70 -1.76 -48.81
N THR A 695 -2.83 -2.93 -48.19
CA THR A 695 -1.80 -3.98 -48.22
C THR A 695 -2.37 -5.26 -48.83
N TYR A 696 -1.51 -6.06 -49.46
CA TYR A 696 -1.86 -7.35 -50.03
C TYR A 696 -0.79 -8.38 -49.65
N ASP A 697 -1.12 -9.30 -48.74
CA ASP A 697 -0.34 -10.50 -48.52
C ASP A 697 -0.73 -11.53 -49.59
N SER A 698 0.07 -11.62 -50.64
CA SER A 698 -0.15 -12.57 -51.72
C SER A 698 0.12 -14.04 -51.37
N ALA A 699 0.84 -14.33 -50.28
CA ALA A 699 1.08 -15.70 -49.83
C ALA A 699 -0.14 -16.23 -49.05
N GLN A 700 -0.85 -15.36 -48.33
CA GLN A 700 -2.09 -15.69 -47.61
C GLN A 700 -3.36 -15.38 -48.41
N GLY A 701 -3.27 -14.56 -49.46
CA GLY A 701 -4.43 -14.08 -50.23
C GLY A 701 -5.25 -13.01 -49.50
N ILE A 702 -4.63 -12.25 -48.59
CA ILE A 702 -5.31 -11.25 -47.75
C ILE A 702 -5.07 -9.85 -48.28
N PHE A 703 -6.15 -9.12 -48.55
CA PHE A 703 -6.12 -7.66 -48.70
C PHE A 703 -6.60 -7.00 -47.41
N LEU A 704 -5.93 -5.92 -47.00
CA LEU A 704 -6.32 -5.11 -45.85
C LEU A 704 -6.37 -3.63 -46.25
N PHE A 705 -7.56 -3.05 -46.13
CA PHE A 705 -7.90 -1.66 -46.47
C PHE A 705 -8.03 -0.87 -45.17
N GLN A 706 -6.96 -0.16 -44.79
CA GLN A 706 -6.86 0.59 -43.56
C GLN A 706 -7.61 1.92 -43.64
N SER A 707 -8.24 2.33 -42.55
CA SER A 707 -8.91 3.63 -42.40
C SER A 707 -8.30 4.43 -41.25
N ALA A 708 -8.28 5.77 -41.39
CA ALA A 708 -7.85 6.68 -40.33
C ALA A 708 -8.88 6.80 -39.18
N GLU A 709 -10.09 6.26 -39.34
CA GLU A 709 -11.16 6.26 -38.34
C GLU A 709 -11.84 4.89 -38.21
N PRO A 710 -12.68 4.67 -37.18
CA PRO A 710 -13.40 3.41 -37.01
C PRO A 710 -14.50 3.22 -38.08
N VAL A 711 -14.50 2.03 -38.67
CA VAL A 711 -15.40 1.60 -39.75
C VAL A 711 -16.51 0.70 -39.20
N TYR A 712 -17.71 0.89 -39.72
CA TYR A 712 -18.94 0.18 -39.38
C TYR A 712 -19.62 -0.34 -40.65
N SER A 713 -20.46 -1.35 -40.46
CA SER A 713 -21.38 -1.91 -41.45
C SER A 713 -22.74 -2.01 -40.77
N TYR A 714 -23.80 -1.60 -41.47
CA TYR A 714 -25.16 -1.60 -40.92
C TYR A 714 -26.02 -2.56 -41.75
N PRO A 715 -26.07 -3.87 -41.44
CA PRO A 715 -26.56 -4.89 -42.38
C PRO A 715 -27.96 -4.67 -42.95
N GLN A 716 -28.83 -3.98 -42.20
CA GLN A 716 -30.22 -3.68 -42.58
C GLN A 716 -30.39 -2.41 -43.43
N THR A 717 -29.43 -1.48 -43.40
CA THR A 717 -29.58 -0.13 -44.01
C THR A 717 -28.44 0.22 -44.96
N ILE A 718 -27.20 -0.12 -44.58
CA ILE A 718 -25.96 0.10 -45.33
C ILE A 718 -25.05 -1.12 -45.11
N PRO A 719 -25.36 -2.29 -45.72
CA PRO A 719 -24.51 -3.46 -45.62
C PRO A 719 -23.20 -3.23 -46.38
N LEU A 720 -22.07 -3.59 -45.77
CA LEU A 720 -20.80 -3.76 -46.49
C LEU A 720 -21.02 -4.73 -47.68
N ARG A 721 -20.63 -4.30 -48.88
CA ARG A 721 -20.60 -5.11 -50.09
C ARG A 721 -19.29 -4.93 -50.79
N VAL A 722 -18.59 -6.04 -51.01
CA VAL A 722 -17.31 -6.08 -51.71
C VAL A 722 -17.52 -6.77 -53.06
N GLN A 723 -16.90 -6.23 -54.10
CA GLN A 723 -16.71 -6.94 -55.37
C GLN A 723 -15.21 -6.99 -55.67
N VAL A 724 -14.71 -8.18 -55.99
CA VAL A 724 -13.32 -8.40 -56.40
C VAL A 724 -13.32 -8.94 -57.82
N ASP A 725 -12.75 -8.20 -58.76
CA ASP A 725 -12.47 -8.65 -60.11
C ASP A 725 -10.96 -8.79 -60.32
N TYR A 726 -10.53 -9.80 -61.07
CA TYR A 726 -9.14 -9.94 -61.52
C TYR A 726 -9.04 -9.75 -63.04
N SER A 727 -7.91 -9.23 -63.54
CA SER A 727 -7.60 -9.15 -64.97
C SER A 727 -6.12 -9.43 -65.20
N ALA A 728 -5.80 -10.37 -66.09
CA ALA A 728 -4.43 -10.77 -66.37
C ALA A 728 -3.64 -9.68 -67.12
N ASN A 729 -4.30 -8.92 -68.00
CA ASN A 729 -3.71 -7.75 -68.67
C ASN A 729 -3.92 -6.42 -67.90
N GLY A 730 -4.81 -6.40 -66.91
CA GLY A 730 -5.12 -5.22 -66.08
C GLY A 730 -6.10 -4.21 -66.69
N ASP A 731 -6.78 -4.55 -67.79
CA ASP A 731 -7.84 -3.75 -68.41
C ASP A 731 -9.22 -4.14 -67.88
N PHE A 732 -9.84 -3.17 -67.20
CA PHE A 732 -11.15 -3.27 -66.57
C PHE A 732 -12.25 -2.51 -67.35
N GLY A 733 -11.99 -2.12 -68.60
CA GLY A 733 -12.94 -1.44 -69.48
C GLY A 733 -14.14 -2.30 -69.88
N GLN A 734 -15.24 -1.65 -70.29
CA GLN A 734 -16.53 -2.32 -70.57
C GLN A 734 -16.50 -3.36 -71.70
N ASN A 735 -15.46 -3.36 -72.54
CA ASN A 735 -15.28 -4.32 -73.64
C ASN A 735 -14.15 -5.33 -73.36
N SER A 736 -13.53 -5.31 -72.18
CA SER A 736 -12.50 -6.28 -71.81
C SER A 736 -13.12 -7.66 -71.64
N ILE A 737 -12.56 -8.64 -72.36
CA ILE A 737 -12.93 -10.06 -72.26
C ILE A 737 -12.10 -10.81 -71.21
N ASP A 738 -11.18 -10.10 -70.53
CA ASP A 738 -10.16 -10.61 -69.62
C ASP A 738 -10.44 -10.12 -68.18
N ILE A 739 -11.72 -10.15 -67.78
CA ILE A 739 -12.17 -9.83 -66.42
C ILE A 739 -12.76 -11.09 -65.78
N PHE A 740 -12.14 -11.54 -64.70
CA PHE A 740 -12.52 -12.68 -63.90
C PHE A 740 -13.15 -12.21 -62.59
N PRO A 741 -14.49 -12.10 -62.49
CA PRO A 741 -15.15 -11.77 -61.22
C PRO A 741 -15.02 -12.94 -60.24
N LEU A 742 -14.71 -12.63 -58.99
CA LEU A 742 -14.71 -13.56 -57.87
C LEU A 742 -16.06 -13.43 -57.13
N VAL A 743 -16.57 -14.56 -56.62
CA VAL A 743 -17.88 -14.64 -55.95
C VAL A 743 -17.70 -14.50 -54.43
N ASP A 744 -18.37 -13.52 -53.83
CA ASP A 744 -18.41 -13.32 -52.38
C ASP A 744 -19.04 -14.53 -51.67
N GLY A 745 -18.44 -14.99 -50.58
CA GLY A 745 -18.81 -16.20 -49.84
C GLY A 745 -18.42 -17.53 -50.52
N GLU A 746 -17.78 -17.51 -51.70
CA GLU A 746 -17.26 -18.72 -52.36
C GLU A 746 -15.78 -18.61 -52.70
N ASP A 747 -15.40 -17.58 -53.47
CA ASP A 747 -14.04 -17.34 -53.94
C ASP A 747 -13.28 -16.38 -53.01
N PHE A 748 -13.99 -15.54 -52.25
CA PHE A 748 -13.43 -14.71 -51.19
C PHE A 748 -14.45 -14.51 -50.06
N GLU A 749 -13.98 -14.10 -48.89
CA GLU A 749 -14.77 -13.62 -47.76
C GLU A 749 -14.35 -12.19 -47.42
N SER A 750 -15.25 -11.37 -46.88
CA SER A 750 -14.95 -9.98 -46.49
C SER A 750 -15.59 -9.60 -45.15
N GLY A 751 -14.96 -8.68 -44.43
CA GLY A 751 -15.43 -8.21 -43.13
C GLY A 751 -14.65 -7.00 -42.61
N ILE A 752 -15.12 -6.43 -41.51
CA ILE A 752 -14.43 -5.36 -40.78
C ILE A 752 -13.57 -6.00 -39.69
N THR A 753 -12.36 -5.49 -39.46
CA THR A 753 -11.47 -5.97 -38.40
C THR A 753 -12.03 -5.68 -37.00
N GLN A 754 -11.58 -6.44 -35.99
CA GLN A 754 -12.09 -6.31 -34.62
C GLN A 754 -11.83 -4.93 -33.99
N ASP A 755 -10.71 -4.28 -34.35
CA ASP A 755 -10.38 -2.90 -33.96
C ASP A 755 -11.17 -1.83 -34.76
N LYS A 756 -12.00 -2.26 -35.71
CA LYS A 756 -12.74 -1.44 -36.66
C LYS A 756 -11.87 -0.55 -37.56
N ARG A 757 -10.54 -0.74 -37.62
CA ARG A 757 -9.65 0.14 -38.41
C ARG A 757 -9.36 -0.33 -39.83
N ALA A 758 -9.92 -1.45 -40.27
CA ALA A 758 -9.79 -1.88 -41.65
C ALA A 758 -10.97 -2.73 -42.17
N VAL A 759 -11.15 -2.73 -43.49
CA VAL A 759 -11.87 -3.79 -44.21
C VAL A 759 -10.86 -4.86 -44.64
N MET A 760 -11.09 -6.10 -44.26
CA MET A 760 -10.30 -7.26 -44.65
C MET A 760 -11.03 -8.05 -45.75
N ILE A 761 -10.30 -8.50 -46.75
CA ILE A 761 -10.79 -9.41 -47.80
C ILE A 761 -9.83 -10.59 -47.90
N GLN A 762 -10.32 -11.79 -47.66
CA GLN A 762 -9.57 -13.05 -47.72
C GLN A 762 -9.99 -13.83 -48.96
N ILE A 763 -9.10 -14.02 -49.93
CA ILE A 763 -9.36 -14.94 -51.04
C ILE A 763 -9.35 -16.38 -50.48
N THR A 764 -10.40 -17.16 -50.76
CA THR A 764 -10.49 -18.55 -50.28
C THR A 764 -9.57 -19.48 -51.09
N PRO A 765 -9.26 -20.70 -50.60
CA PRO A 765 -8.56 -21.70 -51.41
C PRO A 765 -9.24 -22.02 -52.74
N LYS A 766 -10.57 -21.86 -52.82
CA LYS A 766 -11.36 -21.99 -54.06
C LYS A 766 -11.09 -20.81 -55.01
N GLY A 767 -11.11 -19.57 -54.51
CA GLY A 767 -10.73 -18.39 -55.29
C GLY A 767 -9.28 -18.44 -55.78
N LEU A 768 -8.34 -18.85 -54.93
CA LEU A 768 -6.94 -19.07 -55.32
C LEU A 768 -6.83 -20.14 -56.42
N SER A 769 -7.59 -21.23 -56.33
CA SER A 769 -7.65 -22.26 -57.38
C SER A 769 -8.29 -21.77 -58.68
N LYS A 770 -9.25 -20.84 -58.61
CA LYS A 770 -9.89 -20.18 -59.76
C LYS A 770 -8.93 -19.21 -60.48
N LEU A 771 -8.01 -18.61 -59.73
CA LEU A 771 -6.96 -17.72 -60.24
C LEU A 771 -5.69 -18.48 -60.69
N ALA A 772 -5.54 -19.76 -60.29
CA ALA A 772 -4.37 -20.59 -60.58
C ALA A 772 -4.24 -20.89 -62.09
N GLY A 773 -3.41 -20.09 -62.76
CA GLY A 773 -3.17 -20.12 -64.21
C GLY A 773 -3.03 -18.72 -64.81
N GLU A 774 -3.74 -17.74 -64.23
CA GLU A 774 -3.86 -16.37 -64.76
C GLU A 774 -3.07 -15.32 -63.94
N LEU A 775 -2.55 -15.69 -62.77
CA LEU A 775 -1.91 -14.82 -61.77
C LEU A 775 -0.59 -14.07 -62.14
N PRO A 776 0.24 -14.44 -63.14
CA PRO A 776 1.53 -13.79 -63.36
C PRO A 776 1.47 -12.31 -63.81
N GLY A 777 1.35 -11.39 -62.85
CA GLY A 777 1.54 -9.95 -63.05
C GLY A 777 0.34 -9.17 -63.59
N GLY A 778 -0.88 -9.70 -63.43
CA GLY A 778 -2.12 -8.95 -63.66
C GLY A 778 -2.50 -8.02 -62.52
N LYS A 779 -3.77 -7.60 -62.46
CA LYS A 779 -4.31 -6.68 -61.46
C LYS A 779 -5.63 -7.17 -60.88
N PHE A 780 -5.91 -6.76 -59.66
CA PHE A 780 -7.24 -6.79 -59.06
C PHE A 780 -7.90 -5.40 -59.17
N ARG A 781 -9.21 -5.37 -59.40
CA ARG A 781 -10.10 -4.24 -59.15
C ARG A 781 -10.99 -4.63 -57.97
N ILE A 782 -10.86 -3.91 -56.86
CA ILE A 782 -11.66 -4.13 -55.66
C ILE A 782 -12.58 -2.93 -55.49
N MET A 783 -13.88 -3.19 -55.42
CA MET A 783 -14.90 -2.18 -55.18
C MET A 783 -15.52 -2.42 -53.80
N ILE A 784 -15.44 -1.42 -52.93
CA ILE A 784 -15.98 -1.47 -51.57
C ILE A 784 -17.17 -0.52 -51.50
N ASN A 785 -18.34 -1.04 -51.14
CA ASN A 785 -19.57 -0.28 -50.92
C ASN A 785 -20.05 -0.50 -49.49
N GLY A 786 -20.69 0.52 -48.90
CA GLY A 786 -21.25 0.44 -47.55
C GLY A 786 -20.23 0.43 -46.40
N MET A 787 -18.95 0.65 -46.68
CA MET A 787 -17.95 1.00 -45.68
C MET A 787 -18.36 2.33 -45.04
N SER A 788 -18.88 2.28 -43.82
CA SER A 788 -19.48 3.44 -43.14
C SER A 788 -18.64 3.87 -41.94
N ASP A 789 -18.73 5.13 -41.53
CA ASP A 789 -18.26 5.60 -40.22
C ASP A 789 -19.33 5.31 -39.14
N PHE A 790 -19.14 5.86 -37.93
CA PHE A 790 -20.19 5.85 -36.90
C PHE A 790 -21.36 6.79 -37.23
N ALA A 791 -21.15 7.86 -37.99
CA ALA A 791 -22.20 8.81 -38.40
C ALA A 791 -23.08 8.31 -39.56
N MET A 792 -22.87 7.07 -40.03
CA MET A 792 -23.46 6.46 -41.22
C MET A 792 -23.13 7.18 -42.54
N ASN A 793 -22.08 8.00 -42.65
CA ASN A 793 -21.56 8.42 -43.95
C ASN A 793 -20.84 7.25 -44.61
N TRP A 794 -21.02 7.11 -45.92
CA TRP A 794 -20.30 6.13 -46.73
C TRP A 794 -20.25 6.60 -48.18
N GLN A 795 -19.24 6.14 -48.93
CA GLN A 795 -19.16 6.32 -50.37
C GLN A 795 -18.62 5.05 -51.04
N PRO A 796 -18.93 4.78 -52.32
CA PRO A 796 -18.28 3.71 -53.08
C PRO A 796 -16.80 4.02 -53.28
N GLU A 797 -15.92 3.07 -52.94
CA GLU A 797 -14.49 3.15 -53.26
C GLU A 797 -14.09 2.10 -54.29
N ILE A 798 -13.10 2.43 -55.13
CA ILE A 798 -12.56 1.55 -56.17
C ILE A 798 -11.02 1.59 -56.11
N HIS A 799 -10.42 0.44 -55.83
CA HIS A 799 -8.99 0.26 -55.69
C HIS A 799 -8.44 -0.69 -56.76
N PHE A 800 -7.24 -0.40 -57.27
CA PHE A 800 -6.54 -1.24 -58.23
C PHE A 800 -5.21 -1.71 -57.64
N ILE A 801 -5.02 -3.02 -57.54
CA ILE A 801 -3.89 -3.63 -56.83
C ILE A 801 -3.15 -4.57 -57.79
N ASP A 802 -1.83 -4.41 -57.92
CA ASP A 802 -1.00 -5.31 -58.72
C ASP A 802 -0.92 -6.70 -58.06
N ALA A 803 -1.17 -7.75 -58.83
CA ALA A 803 -0.86 -9.11 -58.42
C ALA A 803 0.66 -9.33 -58.50
N PRO A 804 1.26 -10.14 -57.60
CA PRO A 804 2.70 -10.38 -57.61
C PRO A 804 3.15 -11.01 -58.94
N LYS A 805 4.29 -10.53 -59.44
CA LYS A 805 4.96 -11.13 -60.59
C LYS A 805 5.77 -12.34 -60.14
N THR A 806 5.05 -13.40 -59.77
CA THR A 806 5.51 -14.75 -59.36
C THR A 806 6.42 -14.84 -58.12
N GLN A 807 6.26 -15.94 -57.37
CA GLN A 807 7.39 -16.77 -56.94
C GLN A 807 7.42 -18.01 -57.83
#